data_AF-A0A0P7APL0-F1
#
_entry.id   AF-A0A0P7APL0-F1
#
_cell.length_a   1.000
_cell.length_b   1.000
_cell.length_c   1.000
_cell.angle_alpha   90.00
_cell.angle_beta   90.00
_cell.angle_gamma   90.00
#
_symmetry.space_group_name_H-M   'P 1'
#
loop_
_entity.id
_entity.type
_entity.pdbx_description
1 polymer ?
#
loop_
_entity_poly.entity_id
_entity_poly.type
_entity_poly.pdbx_seq_one_letter_code
_entity_poly.pdbx_strand_id
1 'polypeptide(L)'
;MTSSQDIQLAVNRILRTLSGKRLAGHRDIRLGLDRINRIVPDKQEWKGIHVAGTNGKGSICAFLTGLFKLGGIGYGSYTSPAFPESHNGITINGLYVNPRMYEMEKNHVQAKWDRIASGWKFHHHEDPETLSPFELETATAFRVFEKMHVPYGIVEVGMGGATDATNAMKQKAVTIISKIGLDHQEFLGNSLENIAKVKAGIMQKNVPCIVDHTNPPSVVRVLREHAREVGTDLILTWKAEPFLLTLDNRKWKLESYQIQNLLCAALAFRHTFPHKEINLDKLMATDPYLPGRMEQVEVSPEISGREGQTILVDGAHNMLGIEGLVGHVDKWLRKDEQPVTWVMGMSSSKHKPFDKIIEKVIQPQDNLAFVEFTQGPNDPAPAPANYGADHAKAIVKSPDQVYNGEPEVGAGLRWACDKAGEGGPVVVTGSLYLIRDLFKLHGINRKRELGTCRPGRSQLYRYTKLARERKLTAAEEREFKRARRHWQLSPVRNPTFADVHDGGKVNSAEVSAETSELQRKAAYHKAQAEGYRKTISVVRNDMRNDSTKNSESPNELVQSLADKLEGLKKQMKTHREEHASAMLKIRGRPALPNKKFMGHLKIFGRPKTAKEPTKSPFLVLDQSEKADAAANSRLDSWGQTVEEAAATATVEEKKESKKKEKPDGKAAADDPFADELVKGRRDV
;
A
#
# COMPACT_ATOMS: atom_id res chain seq x y z
N MET A 1 21.59 -60.95 0.70
CA MET A 1 21.06 -60.10 1.78
C MET A 1 21.44 -58.67 1.45
N THR A 2 20.50 -57.90 0.87
CA THR A 2 20.71 -56.47 0.60
C THR A 2 20.91 -55.75 1.92
N SER A 3 21.96 -54.95 2.02
CA SER A 3 22.40 -54.39 3.29
C SER A 3 21.33 -53.45 3.86
N SER A 4 21.22 -53.37 5.19
CA SER A 4 20.34 -52.40 5.86
C SER A 4 20.57 -50.96 5.38
N GLN A 5 21.76 -50.67 4.85
CA GLN A 5 22.12 -49.38 4.25
C GLN A 5 21.46 -49.17 2.87
N ASP A 6 21.34 -50.20 2.05
CA ASP A 6 20.65 -50.12 0.75
C ASP A 6 19.14 -49.91 0.92
N ILE A 7 18.56 -50.53 1.95
CA ILE A 7 17.16 -50.31 2.33
C ILE A 7 16.96 -48.88 2.84
N GLN A 8 17.85 -48.36 3.70
CA GLN A 8 17.80 -46.97 4.15
C GLN A 8 18.00 -45.96 3.01
N LEU A 9 18.89 -46.24 2.06
CA LEU A 9 19.12 -45.41 0.88
C LEU A 9 17.90 -45.44 -0.05
N ALA A 10 17.27 -46.59 -0.24
CA ALA A 10 16.04 -46.73 -1.01
C ALA A 10 14.87 -45.99 -0.34
N VAL A 11 14.69 -46.14 0.98
CA VAL A 11 13.69 -45.41 1.77
C VAL A 11 13.94 -43.91 1.71
N ASN A 12 15.19 -43.44 1.84
CA ASN A 12 15.51 -42.02 1.69
C ASN A 12 15.32 -41.49 0.26
N ARG A 13 15.51 -42.33 -0.77
CA ARG A 13 15.18 -41.99 -2.17
C ARG A 13 13.68 -41.87 -2.38
N ILE A 14 12.91 -42.80 -1.81
CA ILE A 14 11.44 -42.81 -1.84
C ILE A 14 10.89 -41.62 -1.06
N LEU A 15 11.44 -41.31 0.11
CA LEU A 15 11.08 -40.12 0.90
C LEU A 15 11.45 -38.83 0.17
N ARG A 16 12.57 -38.78 -0.58
CA ARG A 16 12.89 -37.63 -1.46
C ARG A 16 11.92 -37.47 -2.62
N THR A 17 11.53 -38.55 -3.29
CA THR A 17 10.53 -38.49 -4.37
C THR A 17 9.11 -38.21 -3.84
N LEU A 18 8.79 -38.64 -2.62
CA LEU A 18 7.54 -38.30 -1.93
C LEU A 18 7.55 -36.89 -1.33
N SER A 19 8.71 -36.35 -0.91
CA SER A 19 8.82 -34.97 -0.43
C SER A 19 8.55 -33.92 -1.51
N GLY A 20 8.70 -34.31 -2.78
CA GLY A 20 8.23 -33.55 -3.95
C GLY A 20 6.72 -33.65 -4.22
N LYS A 21 6.03 -34.61 -3.59
CA LYS A 21 4.56 -34.73 -3.56
C LYS A 21 4.08 -34.36 -2.15
N ARG A 22 4.29 -33.11 -1.73
CA ARG A 22 3.45 -32.53 -0.66
C ARG A 22 1.99 -32.67 -1.11
N LEU A 23 1.16 -33.30 -0.29
CA LEU A 23 -0.29 -33.33 -0.51
C LEU A 23 -0.76 -31.87 -0.69
N ALA A 24 -1.17 -31.52 -1.91
CA ALA A 24 -1.86 -30.27 -2.17
C ALA A 24 -3.08 -30.23 -1.24
N GLY A 25 -3.15 -29.26 -0.31
CA GLY A 25 -4.25 -29.24 0.67
C GLY A 25 -3.93 -28.83 2.10
N HIS A 26 -2.67 -28.81 2.54
CA HIS A 26 -2.32 -28.49 3.94
C HIS A 26 -1.51 -27.20 4.06
N ARG A 27 -1.94 -26.30 4.96
CA ARG A 27 -1.16 -25.11 5.32
C ARG A 27 0.13 -25.56 6.00
N ASP A 28 1.27 -25.13 5.48
CA ASP A 28 2.59 -25.38 6.07
C ASP A 28 2.82 -24.43 7.26
N ILE A 29 2.09 -24.67 8.35
CA ILE A 29 2.20 -23.90 9.60
C ILE A 29 3.25 -24.56 10.48
N ARG A 30 4.35 -23.84 10.71
CA ARG A 30 5.41 -24.26 11.63
C ARG A 30 5.62 -23.17 12.65
N LEU A 31 5.30 -23.49 13.90
CA LEU A 31 5.57 -22.61 15.03
C LEU A 31 7.03 -22.79 15.49
N GLY A 32 7.63 -21.73 16.01
CA GLY A 32 9.00 -21.72 16.50
C GLY A 32 9.78 -20.52 15.97
N LEU A 33 10.73 -20.03 16.76
CA LEU A 33 11.50 -18.84 16.41
C LEU A 33 12.90 -19.16 15.87
N ASP A 34 13.36 -20.40 15.96
CA ASP A 34 14.76 -20.76 15.68
C ASP A 34 15.19 -20.46 14.24
N ARG A 35 14.34 -20.77 13.26
CA ARG A 35 14.65 -20.52 11.84
C ARG A 35 14.67 -19.04 11.54
N ILE A 36 13.60 -18.32 11.90
CA ILE A 36 13.47 -16.90 11.60
C ILE A 36 14.50 -16.04 12.35
N ASN A 37 14.86 -16.38 13.59
CA ASN A 37 15.88 -15.67 14.37
C ASN A 37 17.27 -15.74 13.71
N ARG A 38 17.57 -16.76 12.90
CA ARG A 38 18.84 -16.83 12.15
C ARG A 38 18.89 -15.83 10.98
N ILE A 39 17.72 -15.38 10.53
CA ILE A 39 17.59 -14.48 9.37
C ILE A 39 17.38 -13.04 9.80
N VAL A 40 16.50 -12.81 10.78
CA VAL A 40 16.22 -11.47 11.31
C VAL A 40 17.45 -10.98 12.05
N PRO A 41 17.98 -9.78 11.74
CA PRO A 41 19.16 -9.26 12.42
C PRO A 41 18.84 -8.90 13.88
N ASP A 42 19.83 -9.00 14.76
CA ASP A 42 19.69 -8.61 16.17
C ASP A 42 19.47 -7.10 16.32
N LYS A 43 20.07 -6.29 15.43
CA LYS A 43 19.88 -4.85 15.40
C LYS A 43 18.60 -4.50 14.64
N GLN A 44 17.62 -3.98 15.35
CA GLN A 44 16.37 -3.44 14.80
C GLN A 44 16.35 -1.92 14.98
N GLU A 45 16.22 -1.15 13.89
CA GLU A 45 16.23 0.33 13.94
C GLU A 45 14.84 0.96 14.12
N TRP A 46 13.78 0.18 13.92
CA TRP A 46 12.39 0.59 14.05
C TRP A 46 11.77 0.03 15.33
N LYS A 47 10.74 0.68 15.88
CA LYS A 47 10.02 0.18 17.07
C LYS A 47 8.70 -0.46 16.69
N GLY A 48 8.44 -1.65 17.23
CA GLY A 48 7.22 -2.41 16.93
C GLY A 48 5.99 -2.03 17.75
N ILE A 49 4.83 -1.98 17.10
CA ILE A 49 3.52 -2.08 17.74
C ILE A 49 2.95 -3.45 17.38
N HIS A 50 2.91 -4.35 18.36
CA HIS A 50 2.67 -5.77 18.09
C HIS A 50 1.26 -6.18 18.51
N VAL A 51 0.45 -6.66 17.56
CA VAL A 51 -0.99 -6.87 17.76
C VAL A 51 -1.34 -8.36 17.66
N ALA A 52 -1.68 -8.97 18.79
CA ALA A 52 -2.20 -10.33 18.91
C ALA A 52 -3.71 -10.33 19.22
N GLY A 53 -4.31 -11.51 19.10
CA GLY A 53 -5.73 -11.74 19.39
C GLY A 53 -6.36 -12.78 18.49
N THR A 54 -7.62 -13.13 18.74
CA THR A 54 -8.38 -14.01 17.84
C THR A 54 -8.98 -13.15 16.73
N ASN A 55 -9.87 -12.21 17.06
CA ASN A 55 -10.49 -11.29 16.11
C ASN A 55 -10.12 -9.83 16.41
N GLY A 56 -10.18 -8.96 15.39
CA GLY A 56 -9.95 -7.52 15.54
C GLY A 56 -8.51 -7.04 15.33
N LYS A 57 -7.53 -7.94 15.20
CA LYS A 57 -6.11 -7.62 14.97
C LYS A 57 -5.90 -6.65 13.79
N GLY A 58 -6.30 -7.05 12.58
CA GLY A 58 -6.22 -6.19 11.40
C GLY A 58 -6.96 -4.86 11.57
N SER A 59 -8.15 -4.83 12.19
CA SER A 59 -8.90 -3.59 12.42
C SER A 59 -8.16 -2.64 13.37
N ILE A 60 -7.54 -3.16 14.43
CA ILE A 60 -6.66 -2.39 15.32
C ILE A 60 -5.48 -1.83 14.54
N CYS A 61 -4.85 -2.63 13.68
CA CYS A 61 -3.78 -2.15 12.79
C CYS A 61 -4.29 -1.01 11.90
N ALA A 62 -5.46 -1.14 11.28
CA ALA A 62 -6.05 -0.09 10.45
C ALA A 62 -6.29 1.22 11.22
N PHE A 63 -6.87 1.14 12.43
CA PHE A 63 -7.03 2.32 13.30
C PHE A 63 -5.70 2.95 13.71
N LEU A 64 -4.69 2.14 14.04
CA LEU A 64 -3.34 2.62 14.32
C LEU A 64 -2.74 3.34 13.11
N THR A 65 -2.86 2.80 11.90
CA THR A 65 -2.36 3.48 10.69
C THR A 65 -3.02 4.84 10.46
N GLY A 66 -4.32 4.95 10.78
CA GLY A 66 -5.05 6.23 10.73
C GLY A 66 -4.54 7.23 11.78
N LEU A 67 -4.30 6.79 13.02
CA LEU A 67 -3.73 7.62 14.09
C LEU A 67 -2.32 8.10 13.78
N PHE A 68 -1.47 7.22 13.25
CA PHE A 68 -0.13 7.59 12.80
C PHE A 68 -0.16 8.60 11.65
N LYS A 69 -1.08 8.42 10.70
CA LYS A 69 -1.29 9.37 9.60
C LYS A 69 -1.71 10.74 10.12
N LEU A 70 -2.67 10.82 11.04
CA LEU A 70 -3.08 12.09 11.68
C LEU A 70 -1.95 12.71 12.50
N GLY A 71 -1.13 11.90 13.16
CA GLY A 71 0.00 12.35 13.95
C GLY A 71 1.17 12.90 13.12
N GLY A 72 1.17 12.69 11.80
CA GLY A 72 2.28 13.01 10.90
C GLY A 72 3.51 12.13 11.13
N ILE A 73 3.31 10.89 11.61
CA ILE A 73 4.38 9.99 12.05
C ILE A 73 4.60 8.93 10.97
N GLY A 74 5.85 8.69 10.58
CA GLY A 74 6.19 7.64 9.63
C GLY A 74 5.97 6.23 10.21
N TYR A 75 5.46 5.30 9.40
CA TYR A 75 5.24 3.92 9.80
C TYR A 75 5.30 2.94 8.63
N GLY A 76 5.64 1.69 8.95
CA GLY A 76 5.28 0.52 8.16
C GLY A 76 4.13 -0.24 8.83
N SER A 77 3.30 -0.93 8.07
CA SER A 77 2.30 -1.87 8.59
C SER A 77 2.44 -3.22 7.91
N TYR A 78 2.37 -4.30 8.70
CA TYR A 78 2.36 -5.69 8.24
C TYR A 78 1.10 -6.37 8.77
N THR A 79 0.23 -6.78 7.87
CA THR A 79 -1.05 -7.46 8.16
C THR A 79 -1.09 -8.83 7.49
N SER A 80 -1.71 -9.81 8.15
CA SER A 80 -1.78 -11.18 7.65
C SER A 80 -3.19 -11.78 7.79
N PRO A 81 -3.61 -12.67 6.87
CA PRO A 81 -2.92 -13.04 5.63
C PRO A 81 -2.83 -11.86 4.67
N ALA A 82 -1.78 -11.82 3.85
CA ALA A 82 -1.65 -10.80 2.82
C ALA A 82 -2.79 -10.92 1.80
N PHE A 83 -3.45 -9.80 1.50
CA PHE A 83 -4.67 -9.80 0.73
C PHE A 83 -4.86 -8.47 -0.05
N PRO A 84 -5.27 -8.49 -1.33
CA PRO A 84 -5.53 -9.68 -2.15
C PRO A 84 -4.25 -10.40 -2.64
N GLU A 85 -3.13 -9.69 -2.76
CA GLU A 85 -1.85 -10.27 -3.15
C GLU A 85 -0.83 -10.26 -2.01
N SER A 86 0.20 -11.10 -2.13
CA SER A 86 1.25 -11.25 -1.11
C SER A 86 1.94 -9.94 -0.71
N HIS A 87 2.17 -9.03 -1.65
CA HIS A 87 2.80 -7.74 -1.38
C HIS A 87 1.84 -6.76 -0.67
N ASN A 88 0.52 -6.94 -0.78
CA ASN A 88 -0.47 -6.07 -0.15
C ASN A 88 -0.50 -6.19 1.38
N GLY A 89 0.07 -7.27 1.93
CA GLY A 89 0.25 -7.41 3.38
C GLY A 89 1.20 -6.37 3.98
N ILE A 90 1.99 -5.65 3.17
CA ILE A 90 2.94 -4.64 3.64
C ILE A 90 2.60 -3.27 3.07
N THR A 91 2.44 -2.28 3.95
CA THR A 91 2.28 -0.88 3.58
C THR A 91 3.33 0.00 4.24
N ILE A 92 3.69 1.10 3.58
CA ILE A 92 4.56 2.16 4.09
C ILE A 92 3.79 3.47 3.99
N ASN A 93 3.54 4.13 5.12
CA ASN A 93 2.77 5.38 5.19
C ASN A 93 1.44 5.34 4.41
N GLY A 94 0.72 4.22 4.50
CA GLY A 94 -0.58 4.01 3.86
C GLY A 94 -0.52 3.68 2.35
N LEU A 95 0.66 3.37 1.81
CA LEU A 95 0.82 2.89 0.43
C LEU A 95 1.33 1.45 0.42
N TYR A 96 0.81 0.59 -0.45
CA TYR A 96 1.34 -0.77 -0.61
C TYR A 96 2.82 -0.73 -0.99
N VAL A 97 3.62 -1.68 -0.52
CA VAL A 97 4.99 -1.82 -1.01
C VAL A 97 4.97 -2.08 -2.52
N ASN A 98 5.95 -1.55 -3.24
CA ASN A 98 6.07 -1.81 -4.68
C ASN A 98 6.27 -3.33 -4.90
N PRO A 99 5.51 -4.00 -5.79
CA PRO A 99 5.59 -5.46 -5.96
C PRO A 99 7.01 -5.96 -6.24
N ARG A 100 7.77 -5.22 -7.05
CA ARG A 100 9.15 -5.60 -7.37
C ARG A 100 10.14 -5.36 -6.23
N MET A 101 9.90 -4.37 -5.36
CA MET A 101 10.66 -4.26 -4.11
C MET A 101 10.40 -5.46 -3.23
N TYR A 102 9.13 -5.84 -3.05
CA TYR A 102 8.74 -7.01 -2.28
C TYR A 102 9.42 -8.28 -2.80
N GLU A 103 9.35 -8.55 -4.10
CA GLU A 103 10.05 -9.69 -4.73
C GLU A 103 11.57 -9.66 -4.51
N MET A 104 12.20 -8.48 -4.64
CA MET A 104 13.64 -8.35 -4.43
C MET A 104 14.04 -8.67 -2.99
N GLU A 105 13.31 -8.15 -2.00
CA GLU A 105 13.61 -8.39 -0.59
C GLU A 105 13.26 -9.82 -0.18
N LYS A 106 12.17 -10.40 -0.71
CA LYS A 106 11.83 -11.82 -0.53
C LYS A 106 12.93 -12.74 -1.04
N ASN A 107 13.43 -12.49 -2.25
CA ASN A 107 14.55 -13.25 -2.82
C ASN A 107 15.84 -13.07 -2.01
N HIS A 108 16.06 -11.89 -1.44
CA HIS A 108 17.20 -11.65 -0.55
C HIS A 108 17.10 -12.47 0.74
N VAL A 109 15.91 -12.53 1.35
CA VAL A 109 15.63 -13.36 2.52
C VAL A 109 15.87 -14.84 2.20
N GLN A 110 15.30 -15.33 1.10
CA GLN A 110 15.49 -16.71 0.66
C GLN A 110 16.97 -17.05 0.45
N ALA A 111 17.71 -16.20 -0.30
CA ALA A 111 19.14 -16.43 -0.54
C ALA A 111 19.99 -16.31 0.74
N LYS A 112 19.54 -15.56 1.75
CA LYS A 112 20.19 -15.57 3.08
C LYS A 112 19.93 -16.90 3.79
N TRP A 113 18.69 -17.38 3.78
CA TRP A 113 18.35 -18.68 4.37
C TRP A 113 19.12 -19.82 3.71
N ASP A 114 19.15 -19.89 2.37
CA ASP A 114 19.81 -20.98 1.65
C ASP A 114 21.30 -21.09 2.00
N ARG A 115 21.96 -19.96 2.25
CA ARG A 115 23.36 -19.92 2.72
C ARG A 115 23.51 -20.40 4.17
N ILE A 116 22.59 -20.03 5.05
CA ILE A 116 22.60 -20.48 6.44
C ILE A 116 22.30 -21.98 6.51
N ALA A 117 21.31 -22.43 5.74
CA ALA A 117 20.87 -23.81 5.71
C ALA A 117 21.95 -24.74 5.15
N SER A 118 22.64 -24.33 4.08
CA SER A 118 23.76 -25.10 3.53
C SER A 118 24.94 -25.19 4.50
N GLY A 119 25.29 -24.09 5.19
CA GLY A 119 26.31 -24.09 6.23
C GLY A 119 25.93 -24.98 7.42
N TRP A 120 24.68 -24.92 7.88
CA TRP A 120 24.19 -25.77 8.97
C TRP A 120 24.31 -27.25 8.62
N LYS A 121 23.83 -27.63 7.44
CA LYS A 121 23.89 -29.01 6.93
C LYS A 121 25.31 -29.52 6.79
N PHE A 122 26.23 -28.65 6.41
CA PHE A 122 27.65 -28.98 6.35
C PHE A 122 28.25 -29.24 7.74
N HIS A 123 27.91 -28.41 8.73
CA HIS A 123 28.51 -28.48 10.08
C HIS A 123 27.85 -29.51 11.01
N HIS A 124 26.54 -29.75 10.88
CA HIS A 124 25.76 -30.53 11.84
C HIS A 124 25.23 -31.83 11.22
N HIS A 125 25.43 -32.04 9.92
CA HIS A 125 24.88 -33.17 9.16
C HIS A 125 23.35 -33.31 9.24
N GLU A 126 22.67 -32.23 9.64
CA GLU A 126 21.22 -32.13 9.80
C GLU A 126 20.64 -31.14 8.78
N ASP A 127 19.46 -31.43 8.26
CA ASP A 127 18.73 -30.50 7.40
C ASP A 127 17.90 -29.55 8.28
N PRO A 128 18.18 -28.23 8.32
CA PRO A 128 17.46 -27.29 9.19
C PRO A 128 16.05 -26.97 8.68
N GLU A 129 15.57 -27.72 7.69
CA GLU A 129 14.33 -27.54 6.94
C GLU A 129 14.28 -26.21 6.15
N THR A 130 13.23 -26.01 5.38
CA THR A 130 12.96 -24.73 4.72
C THR A 130 12.18 -23.80 5.63
N LEU A 131 12.28 -22.49 5.42
CA LEU A 131 11.34 -21.55 6.03
C LEU A 131 9.90 -21.89 5.64
N SER A 132 9.00 -21.77 6.61
CA SER A 132 7.57 -21.73 6.31
C SER A 132 7.23 -20.48 5.49
N PRO A 133 6.12 -20.51 4.72
CA PRO A 133 5.66 -19.35 3.97
C PRO A 133 5.51 -18.09 4.84
N PHE A 134 4.97 -18.26 6.05
CA PHE A 134 4.75 -17.14 6.98
C PHE A 134 6.06 -16.57 7.57
N GLU A 135 7.05 -17.41 7.88
CA GLU A 135 8.38 -16.93 8.30
C GLU A 135 9.06 -16.13 7.18
N LEU A 136 8.95 -16.59 5.93
CA LEU A 136 9.50 -15.89 4.77
C LEU A 136 8.83 -14.53 4.55
N GLU A 137 7.50 -14.47 4.64
CA GLU A 137 6.73 -13.22 4.51
C GLU A 137 7.06 -12.23 5.64
N THR A 138 7.11 -12.71 6.89
CA THR A 138 7.43 -11.89 8.07
C THR A 138 8.85 -11.31 7.96
N ALA A 139 9.85 -12.15 7.66
CA ALA A 139 11.21 -11.68 7.47
C ALA A 139 11.33 -10.68 6.31
N THR A 140 10.54 -10.87 5.24
CA THR A 140 10.45 -9.92 4.11
C THR A 140 9.89 -8.58 4.56
N ALA A 141 8.82 -8.57 5.37
CA ALA A 141 8.24 -7.34 5.91
C ALA A 141 9.24 -6.56 6.77
N PHE A 142 9.96 -7.24 7.66
CA PHE A 142 10.98 -6.60 8.50
C PHE A 142 12.13 -6.02 7.68
N ARG A 143 12.59 -6.73 6.63
CA ARG A 143 13.57 -6.19 5.69
C ARG A 143 13.07 -4.96 4.96
N VAL A 144 11.80 -4.94 4.54
CA VAL A 144 11.19 -3.78 3.87
C VAL A 144 11.16 -2.59 4.84
N PHE A 145 10.78 -2.79 6.10
CA PHE A 145 10.77 -1.74 7.12
C PHE A 145 12.17 -1.14 7.33
N GLU A 146 13.19 -1.98 7.50
CA GLU A 146 14.59 -1.54 7.57
C GLU A 146 15.01 -0.76 6.32
N LYS A 147 14.69 -1.30 5.13
CA LYS A 147 15.10 -0.72 3.85
C LYS A 147 14.46 0.64 3.59
N MET A 148 13.24 0.81 4.06
CA MET A 148 12.45 2.04 3.94
C MET A 148 12.68 2.99 5.12
N HIS A 149 13.55 2.63 6.07
CA HIS A 149 13.88 3.42 7.26
C HIS A 149 12.62 3.90 8.01
N VAL A 150 11.63 3.02 8.16
CA VAL A 150 10.43 3.38 8.93
C VAL A 150 10.80 3.49 10.42
N PRO A 151 10.33 4.50 11.16
CA PRO A 151 10.66 4.61 12.58
C PRO A 151 9.80 3.66 13.45
N TYR A 152 8.60 3.32 12.98
CA TYR A 152 7.68 2.40 13.65
C TYR A 152 7.13 1.34 12.70
N GLY A 153 6.92 0.13 13.20
CA GLY A 153 6.28 -0.97 12.48
C GLY A 153 5.04 -1.46 13.22
N ILE A 154 3.86 -1.32 12.63
CA ILE A 154 2.61 -1.91 13.14
C ILE A 154 2.54 -3.33 12.60
N VAL A 155 2.52 -4.32 13.46
CA VAL A 155 2.69 -5.73 13.08
C VAL A 155 1.59 -6.57 13.69
N GLU A 156 0.78 -7.18 12.82
CA GLU A 156 -0.22 -8.17 13.17
C GLU A 156 0.43 -9.56 13.31
N VAL A 157 0.15 -10.22 14.44
CA VAL A 157 0.49 -11.64 14.65
C VAL A 157 -0.30 -12.52 13.69
N GLY A 158 0.36 -13.49 13.06
CA GLY A 158 -0.30 -14.47 12.20
C GLY A 158 -1.12 -15.46 13.01
N MET A 159 -0.45 -16.32 13.76
CA MET A 159 -1.08 -17.34 14.59
C MET A 159 -0.28 -17.62 15.87
N GLY A 160 -0.99 -17.66 17.00
CA GLY A 160 -0.39 -17.88 18.31
C GLY A 160 0.09 -16.57 18.94
N GLY A 161 1.37 -16.52 19.31
CA GLY A 161 1.99 -15.39 20.01
C GLY A 161 3.46 -15.66 20.32
N ALA A 162 3.76 -16.42 21.38
CA ALA A 162 5.13 -16.73 21.81
C ALA A 162 6.04 -17.24 20.66
N THR A 163 5.51 -18.17 19.87
CA THR A 163 6.22 -18.90 18.82
C THR A 163 5.87 -18.41 17.41
N ASP A 164 5.14 -17.29 17.30
CA ASP A 164 4.79 -16.70 16.01
C ASP A 164 6.00 -15.99 15.40
N ALA A 165 6.18 -16.10 14.08
CA ALA A 165 7.31 -15.51 13.38
C ALA A 165 7.48 -14.00 13.65
N THR A 166 6.38 -13.26 13.83
CA THR A 166 6.40 -11.82 14.13
C THR A 166 7.03 -11.50 15.49
N ASN A 167 7.06 -12.47 16.40
CA ASN A 167 7.72 -12.35 17.70
C ASN A 167 9.25 -12.42 17.62
N ALA A 168 9.83 -12.67 16.44
CA ALA A 168 11.27 -12.51 16.20
C ALA A 168 11.75 -11.04 16.31
N MET A 169 10.82 -10.10 16.29
CA MET A 169 11.04 -8.68 16.50
C MET A 169 11.66 -8.39 17.88
N LYS A 170 12.75 -7.61 17.89
CA LYS A 170 13.56 -7.36 19.09
C LYS A 170 13.10 -6.13 19.88
N GLN A 171 12.69 -5.07 19.19
CA GLN A 171 12.27 -3.81 19.83
C GLN A 171 10.77 -3.57 19.65
N LYS A 172 10.05 -3.47 20.76
CA LYS A 172 8.61 -3.17 20.79
C LYS A 172 8.37 -1.91 21.64
N ALA A 173 7.52 -1.01 21.16
CA ALA A 173 7.05 0.14 21.91
C ALA A 173 5.82 -0.23 22.76
N VAL A 174 4.93 -1.06 22.23
CA VAL A 174 3.71 -1.52 22.90
C VAL A 174 3.24 -2.83 22.28
N THR A 175 2.60 -3.66 23.09
CA THR A 175 1.92 -4.88 22.67
C THR A 175 0.42 -4.75 22.88
N ILE A 176 -0.39 -5.44 22.07
CA ILE A 176 -1.85 -5.36 22.12
C ILE A 176 -2.42 -6.78 22.04
N ILE A 177 -3.36 -7.12 22.92
CA ILE A 177 -4.14 -8.35 22.87
C ILE A 177 -5.61 -7.96 22.72
N SER A 178 -6.15 -8.18 21.53
CA SER A 178 -7.57 -7.95 21.22
C SER A 178 -8.45 -9.06 21.81
N LYS A 179 -9.71 -9.14 21.38
CA LYS A 179 -10.64 -10.18 21.81
C LYS A 179 -10.07 -11.59 21.60
N ILE A 180 -10.12 -12.41 22.66
CA ILE A 180 -9.78 -13.82 22.66
C ILE A 180 -11.06 -14.64 22.44
N GLY A 181 -10.95 -15.61 21.54
CA GLY A 181 -12.01 -16.54 21.20
C GLY A 181 -11.43 -17.87 20.75
N LEU A 182 -12.29 -18.88 20.69
CA LEU A 182 -11.93 -20.20 20.18
C LEU A 182 -11.66 -20.11 18.67
N ASP A 183 -10.42 -20.34 18.29
CA ASP A 183 -9.97 -20.45 16.91
C ASP A 183 -8.65 -21.23 16.86
N HIS A 184 -8.37 -21.90 15.75
CA HIS A 184 -7.14 -22.70 15.56
C HIS A 184 -6.84 -23.66 16.74
N GLN A 185 -7.88 -24.33 17.26
CA GLN A 185 -7.79 -25.17 18.45
C GLN A 185 -6.74 -26.29 18.32
N GLU A 186 -6.52 -26.79 17.10
CA GLU A 186 -5.49 -27.79 16.77
C GLU A 186 -4.06 -27.34 17.10
N PHE A 187 -3.81 -26.02 17.13
CA PHE A 187 -2.49 -25.44 17.43
C PHE A 187 -2.43 -24.71 18.78
N LEU A 188 -3.53 -24.12 19.23
CA LEU A 188 -3.56 -23.19 20.37
C LEU A 188 -4.20 -23.78 21.63
N GLY A 189 -4.79 -24.96 21.54
CA GLY A 189 -5.50 -25.64 22.62
C GLY A 189 -7.02 -25.41 22.62
N ASN A 190 -7.70 -26.11 23.53
CA ASN A 190 -9.17 -26.25 23.53
C ASN A 190 -9.92 -25.30 24.49
N SER A 191 -9.24 -24.35 25.13
CA SER A 191 -9.87 -23.40 26.06
C SER A 191 -9.41 -21.97 25.80
N LEU A 192 -10.23 -21.00 26.22
CA LEU A 192 -9.90 -19.58 26.09
C LEU A 192 -8.63 -19.22 26.88
N GLU A 193 -8.42 -19.86 28.04
CA GLU A 193 -7.26 -19.67 28.89
C GLU A 193 -5.96 -20.17 28.21
N ASN A 194 -6.02 -21.33 27.56
CA ASN A 194 -4.88 -21.86 26.80
C ASN A 194 -4.50 -20.92 25.65
N ILE A 195 -5.51 -20.48 24.89
CA ILE A 195 -5.33 -19.54 23.78
C ILE A 195 -4.77 -18.21 24.30
N ALA A 196 -5.28 -17.71 25.43
CA ALA A 196 -4.80 -16.49 26.07
C ALA A 196 -3.33 -16.61 26.46
N LYS A 197 -2.91 -17.72 27.08
CA LYS A 197 -1.52 -17.97 27.47
C LYS A 197 -0.57 -17.96 26.27
N VAL A 198 -0.95 -18.58 25.15
CA VAL A 198 -0.13 -18.58 23.93
C VAL A 198 0.01 -17.16 23.36
N LYS A 199 -1.10 -16.41 23.29
CA LYS A 199 -1.12 -15.03 22.78
C LYS A 199 -0.38 -14.04 23.70
N ALA A 200 -0.40 -14.28 25.01
CA ALA A 200 0.34 -13.50 25.99
C ALA A 200 1.85 -13.50 25.72
N GLY A 201 2.38 -14.53 25.03
CA GLY A 201 3.80 -14.63 24.70
C GLY A 201 4.36 -13.54 23.78
N ILE A 202 3.53 -12.64 23.25
CA ILE A 202 4.05 -11.43 22.59
C ILE A 202 4.51 -10.35 23.58
N MET A 203 4.09 -10.43 24.84
CA MET A 203 4.47 -9.52 25.92
C MET A 203 5.99 -9.53 26.09
N GLN A 204 6.53 -8.37 26.46
CA GLN A 204 7.97 -8.20 26.63
C GLN A 204 8.22 -7.36 27.89
N LYS A 205 9.28 -7.69 28.62
CA LYS A 205 9.69 -6.97 29.83
C LYS A 205 9.79 -5.48 29.56
N ASN A 206 9.22 -4.67 30.45
CA ASN A 206 9.16 -3.20 30.35
C ASN A 206 8.47 -2.66 29.08
N VAL A 207 7.68 -3.47 28.37
CA VAL A 207 6.88 -3.03 27.21
C VAL A 207 5.41 -3.23 27.52
N PRO A 208 4.62 -2.14 27.69
CA PRO A 208 3.22 -2.21 28.11
C PRO A 208 2.40 -3.11 27.19
N CYS A 209 1.40 -3.78 27.76
CA CYS A 209 0.42 -4.57 27.04
C CYS A 209 -0.98 -4.01 27.18
N ILE A 210 -1.57 -3.57 26.07
CA ILE A 210 -2.97 -3.14 26.01
C ILE A 210 -3.87 -4.35 25.79
N VAL A 211 -4.90 -4.52 26.62
CA VAL A 211 -5.80 -5.67 26.55
C VAL A 211 -7.24 -5.19 26.43
N ASP A 212 -7.99 -5.79 25.49
CA ASP A 212 -9.44 -5.61 25.39
C ASP A 212 -10.11 -6.04 26.70
N HIS A 213 -10.71 -5.10 27.40
CA HIS A 213 -11.31 -5.34 28.71
C HIS A 213 -12.58 -6.19 28.68
N THR A 214 -13.20 -6.36 27.51
CA THR A 214 -14.39 -7.20 27.36
C THR A 214 -14.07 -8.68 27.33
N ASN A 215 -12.79 -9.07 27.36
CA ASN A 215 -12.40 -10.47 27.53
C ASN A 215 -12.95 -11.05 28.85
N PRO A 216 -13.31 -12.35 28.89
CA PRO A 216 -13.81 -12.98 30.10
C PRO A 216 -12.84 -12.81 31.29
N PRO A 217 -13.34 -12.74 32.54
CA PRO A 217 -12.49 -12.59 33.72
C PRO A 217 -11.40 -13.67 33.83
N SER A 218 -11.67 -14.90 33.39
CA SER A 218 -10.67 -15.99 33.38
C SER A 218 -9.51 -15.70 32.42
N VAL A 219 -9.80 -15.19 31.22
CA VAL A 219 -8.80 -14.76 30.23
C VAL A 219 -7.98 -13.60 30.78
N VAL A 220 -8.63 -12.56 31.32
CA VAL A 220 -7.92 -11.38 31.87
C VAL A 220 -7.01 -11.77 33.03
N ARG A 221 -7.40 -12.73 33.87
CA ARG A 221 -6.56 -13.28 34.94
C ARG A 221 -5.29 -13.92 34.39
N VAL A 222 -5.40 -14.82 33.41
CA VAL A 222 -4.25 -15.48 32.77
C VAL A 222 -3.29 -14.46 32.16
N LEU A 223 -3.82 -13.45 31.45
CA LEU A 223 -2.99 -12.40 30.85
C LEU A 223 -2.27 -11.57 31.93
N ARG A 224 -2.94 -11.28 33.05
CA ARG A 224 -2.35 -10.52 34.16
C ARG A 224 -1.26 -11.30 34.90
N GLU A 225 -1.47 -12.59 35.11
CA GLU A 225 -0.46 -13.48 35.70
C GLU A 225 0.79 -13.51 34.81
N HIS A 226 0.61 -13.71 33.49
CA HIS A 226 1.73 -13.71 32.56
C HIS A 226 2.46 -12.35 32.49
N ALA A 227 1.71 -11.24 32.51
CA ALA A 227 2.31 -9.90 32.54
C ALA A 227 3.22 -9.69 33.77
N ARG A 228 2.82 -10.21 34.93
CA ARG A 228 3.64 -10.19 36.16
C ARG A 228 4.89 -11.05 36.02
N GLU A 229 4.78 -12.24 35.46
CA GLU A 229 5.92 -13.15 35.21
C GLU A 229 6.97 -12.51 34.28
N VAL A 230 6.51 -11.86 33.20
CA VAL A 230 7.37 -11.19 32.22
C VAL A 230 7.96 -9.87 32.76
N GLY A 231 7.31 -9.27 33.76
CA GLY A 231 7.67 -7.95 34.29
C GLY A 231 7.22 -6.82 33.37
N THR A 232 5.94 -6.79 33.02
CA THR A 232 5.33 -5.73 32.22
C THR A 232 3.96 -5.30 32.75
N ASP A 233 3.57 -4.08 32.39
CA ASP A 233 2.28 -3.49 32.76
C ASP A 233 1.18 -3.96 31.81
N LEU A 234 0.09 -4.47 32.40
CA LEU A 234 -1.14 -4.79 31.68
C LEU A 234 -2.14 -3.65 31.87
N ILE A 235 -2.56 -3.04 30.76
CA ILE A 235 -3.44 -1.88 30.72
C ILE A 235 -4.73 -2.27 29.97
N LEU A 236 -5.88 -2.12 30.63
CA LEU A 236 -7.16 -2.51 30.07
C LEU A 236 -7.85 -1.34 29.36
N THR A 237 -8.58 -1.63 28.27
CA THR A 237 -9.11 -0.61 27.36
C THR A 237 -10.16 0.32 27.95
N TRP A 238 -10.78 0.00 29.10
CA TRP A 238 -11.69 0.95 29.78
C TRP A 238 -11.02 2.29 30.09
N LYS A 239 -9.68 2.30 30.29
CA LYS A 239 -8.92 3.55 30.51
C LYS A 239 -8.94 4.50 29.30
N ALA A 240 -9.33 4.01 28.14
CA ALA A 240 -9.46 4.78 26.90
C ALA A 240 -10.90 5.23 26.61
N GLU A 241 -11.90 4.82 27.41
CA GLU A 241 -13.29 5.25 27.26
C GLU A 241 -13.48 6.77 27.19
N PRO A 242 -12.71 7.62 27.91
CA PRO A 242 -12.82 9.06 27.75
C PRO A 242 -12.60 9.56 26.31
N PHE A 243 -11.86 8.82 25.46
CA PHE A 243 -11.71 9.19 24.05
C PHE A 243 -13.02 9.08 23.26
N LEU A 244 -13.98 8.27 23.71
CA LEU A 244 -15.30 8.11 23.08
C LEU A 244 -16.13 9.40 23.13
N LEU A 245 -15.81 10.34 24.04
CA LEU A 245 -16.44 11.66 24.06
C LEU A 245 -16.16 12.47 22.79
N THR A 246 -15.10 12.12 22.05
CA THR A 246 -14.75 12.74 20.76
C THR A 246 -15.33 12.00 19.55
N LEU A 247 -16.10 10.93 19.77
CA LEU A 247 -16.67 10.09 18.72
C LEU A 247 -18.18 10.30 18.61
N ASP A 248 -18.65 10.81 17.48
CA ASP A 248 -20.08 10.77 17.13
C ASP A 248 -20.42 9.41 16.51
N ASN A 249 -20.73 8.43 17.36
CA ASN A 249 -21.08 7.10 16.85
C ASN A 249 -22.46 7.05 16.16
N ARG A 250 -23.30 8.10 16.25
CA ARG A 250 -24.55 8.17 15.47
C ARG A 250 -24.24 8.35 14.00
N LYS A 251 -23.16 9.09 13.70
CA LYS A 251 -22.62 9.28 12.36
C LYS A 251 -21.90 8.02 11.85
N TRP A 252 -20.97 7.48 12.63
CA TRP A 252 -20.08 6.40 12.15
C TRP A 252 -20.67 5.00 12.27
N LYS A 253 -21.70 4.81 13.11
CA LYS A 253 -22.45 3.56 13.25
C LYS A 253 -21.56 2.34 13.54
N LEU A 254 -20.50 2.53 14.32
CA LEU A 254 -19.61 1.45 14.70
C LEU A 254 -20.31 0.46 15.62
N GLU A 255 -20.08 -0.82 15.37
CA GLU A 255 -20.52 -1.90 16.24
C GLU A 255 -19.65 -1.98 17.51
N SER A 256 -20.20 -2.55 18.58
CA SER A 256 -19.54 -2.59 19.90
C SER A 256 -18.12 -3.18 19.83
N TYR A 257 -17.89 -4.23 19.03
CA TYR A 257 -16.56 -4.82 18.87
C TYR A 257 -15.60 -3.91 18.09
N GLN A 258 -16.09 -3.08 17.16
CA GLN A 258 -15.26 -2.11 16.44
C GLN A 258 -14.83 -0.98 17.38
N ILE A 259 -15.72 -0.55 18.29
CA ILE A 259 -15.39 0.39 19.36
C ILE A 259 -14.29 -0.18 20.26
N GLN A 260 -14.36 -1.45 20.65
CA GLN A 260 -13.29 -2.06 21.46
C GLN A 260 -11.95 -2.11 20.72
N ASN A 261 -11.95 -2.45 19.43
CA ASN A 261 -10.75 -2.40 18.59
C ASN A 261 -10.20 -0.97 18.47
N LEU A 262 -11.08 0.02 18.36
CA LEU A 262 -10.73 1.45 18.31
C LEU A 262 -10.06 1.89 19.62
N LEU A 263 -10.60 1.49 20.77
CA LEU A 263 -10.03 1.78 22.09
C LEU A 263 -8.64 1.12 22.29
N CYS A 264 -8.47 -0.12 21.84
CA CYS A 264 -7.15 -0.78 21.81
C CYS A 264 -6.12 0.07 21.04
N ALA A 265 -6.46 0.51 19.84
CA ALA A 265 -5.59 1.32 19.00
C ALA A 265 -5.30 2.70 19.63
N ALA A 266 -6.32 3.39 20.14
CA ALA A 266 -6.19 4.70 20.76
C ALA A 266 -5.30 4.65 22.01
N LEU A 267 -5.48 3.65 22.87
CA LEU A 267 -4.68 3.52 24.08
C LEU A 267 -3.21 3.18 23.79
N ALA A 268 -2.98 2.28 22.83
CA ALA A 268 -1.63 1.95 22.37
C ALA A 268 -0.93 3.17 21.75
N PHE A 269 -1.66 3.96 20.95
CA PHE A 269 -1.14 5.20 20.39
C PHE A 269 -0.84 6.24 21.47
N ARG A 270 -1.74 6.44 22.45
CA ARG A 270 -1.51 7.33 23.59
C ARG A 270 -0.25 6.96 24.37
N HIS A 271 -0.04 5.67 24.64
CA HIS A 271 1.14 5.22 25.35
C HIS A 271 2.42 5.43 24.53
N THR A 272 2.36 5.24 23.22
CA THR A 272 3.52 5.45 22.34
C THR A 272 3.83 6.94 22.18
N PHE A 273 2.81 7.80 22.16
CA PHE A 273 2.93 9.24 21.95
C PHE A 273 2.08 10.02 22.98
N PRO A 274 2.56 10.21 24.23
CA PRO A 274 1.79 10.78 25.33
C PRO A 274 1.21 12.19 25.07
N HIS A 275 1.93 12.98 24.27
CA HIS A 275 1.59 14.38 23.98
C HIS A 275 0.80 14.60 22.69
N LYS A 276 0.52 13.55 21.91
CA LYS A 276 -0.26 13.69 20.67
C LYS A 276 -1.76 13.70 21.01
N GLU A 277 -2.47 14.66 20.42
CA GLU A 277 -3.93 14.71 20.50
C GLU A 277 -4.54 13.46 19.84
N ILE A 278 -5.58 12.91 20.46
CA ILE A 278 -6.37 11.81 19.91
C ILE A 278 -7.81 12.33 19.80
N ASN A 279 -8.30 12.39 18.57
CA ASN A 279 -9.69 12.72 18.27
C ASN A 279 -10.23 11.61 17.37
N LEU A 280 -11.19 10.85 17.89
CA LEU A 280 -11.70 9.65 17.23
C LEU A 280 -12.56 10.00 16.01
N ASP A 281 -13.30 11.11 16.02
CA ASP A 281 -14.03 11.58 14.85
C ASP A 281 -13.10 11.93 13.68
N LYS A 282 -12.00 12.65 13.94
CA LYS A 282 -10.97 12.93 12.92
C LYS A 282 -10.36 11.64 12.40
N LEU A 283 -10.11 10.65 13.27
CA LEU A 283 -9.61 9.33 12.87
C LEU A 283 -10.60 8.63 11.95
N MET A 284 -11.88 8.55 12.31
CA MET A 284 -12.89 7.92 11.47
C MET A 284 -13.05 8.64 10.13
N ALA A 285 -12.89 9.97 10.09
CA ALA A 285 -12.88 10.74 8.85
C ALA A 285 -11.67 10.44 7.95
N THR A 286 -10.59 9.82 8.46
CA THR A 286 -9.51 9.30 7.60
C THR A 286 -9.88 8.01 6.87
N ASP A 287 -11.06 7.46 7.16
CA ASP A 287 -11.59 6.21 6.65
C ASP A 287 -10.57 5.06 6.85
N PRO A 288 -10.36 4.58 8.10
CA PRO A 288 -9.48 3.45 8.38
C PRO A 288 -9.88 2.24 7.53
N TYR A 289 -8.97 1.79 6.66
CA TYR A 289 -9.30 0.87 5.59
C TYR A 289 -8.59 -0.47 5.76
N LEU A 290 -9.37 -1.55 5.75
CA LEU A 290 -8.89 -2.94 5.74
C LEU A 290 -9.69 -3.72 4.69
N PRO A 291 -9.07 -4.13 3.57
CA PRO A 291 -9.77 -4.83 2.50
C PRO A 291 -10.48 -6.11 2.97
N GLY A 292 -11.68 -6.37 2.45
CA GLY A 292 -12.47 -7.56 2.76
C GLY A 292 -12.99 -7.60 4.20
N ARG A 293 -13.21 -6.45 4.85
CA ARG A 293 -13.84 -6.32 6.17
C ARG A 293 -14.94 -5.27 6.10
N MET A 294 -16.19 -5.73 6.09
CA MET A 294 -17.39 -4.91 5.87
C MET A 294 -17.22 -3.90 4.71
N GLU A 295 -16.58 -4.35 3.63
CA GLU A 295 -16.25 -3.51 2.48
C GLU A 295 -17.45 -3.47 1.53
N GLN A 296 -17.87 -2.27 1.14
CA GLN A 296 -18.86 -2.11 0.08
C GLN A 296 -18.17 -2.11 -1.28
N VAL A 297 -18.67 -2.95 -2.18
CA VAL A 297 -18.11 -3.16 -3.52
C VAL A 297 -19.21 -2.97 -4.55
N GLU A 298 -18.91 -2.26 -5.63
CA GLU A 298 -19.82 -2.06 -6.75
C GLU A 298 -19.61 -3.16 -7.79
N VAL A 299 -20.71 -3.71 -8.28
CA VAL A 299 -20.71 -4.77 -9.30
C VAL A 299 -21.25 -4.18 -10.60
N SER A 300 -20.51 -4.38 -11.69
CA SER A 300 -20.89 -3.87 -13.00
C SER A 300 -22.18 -4.54 -13.52
N PRO A 301 -22.87 -3.91 -14.48
CA PRO A 301 -24.03 -4.51 -15.14
C PRO A 301 -23.73 -5.82 -15.87
N GLU A 302 -22.50 -6.02 -16.32
CA GLU A 302 -22.07 -7.24 -17.01
C GLU A 302 -22.17 -8.50 -16.13
N ILE A 303 -21.99 -8.33 -14.81
CA ILE A 303 -22.16 -9.40 -13.83
C ILE A 303 -23.56 -9.34 -13.22
N SER A 304 -23.95 -8.17 -12.71
CA SER A 304 -25.18 -8.07 -11.93
C SER A 304 -26.46 -8.07 -12.76
N GLY A 305 -26.35 -7.98 -14.09
CA GLY A 305 -27.49 -7.85 -15.01
C GLY A 305 -28.17 -6.48 -14.96
N ARG A 306 -27.70 -5.54 -14.12
CA ARG A 306 -28.36 -4.25 -13.85
C ARG A 306 -27.37 -3.14 -13.48
N GLU A 307 -27.77 -1.87 -13.60
CA GLU A 307 -26.93 -0.75 -13.15
C GLU A 307 -26.97 -0.59 -11.62
N GLY A 308 -25.80 -0.28 -11.03
CA GLY A 308 -25.72 0.22 -9.65
C GLY A 308 -25.82 -0.80 -8.51
N GLN A 309 -25.61 -2.11 -8.76
CA GLN A 309 -25.62 -3.10 -7.67
C GLN A 309 -24.41 -2.91 -6.74
N THR A 310 -24.68 -2.61 -5.46
CA THR A 310 -23.68 -2.61 -4.39
C THR A 310 -23.82 -3.88 -3.55
N ILE A 311 -22.69 -4.51 -3.22
CA ILE A 311 -22.63 -5.71 -2.38
C ILE A 311 -21.79 -5.44 -1.13
N LEU A 312 -22.09 -6.14 -0.03
CA LEU A 312 -21.27 -6.14 1.18
C LEU A 312 -20.30 -7.33 1.16
N VAL A 313 -19.03 -7.09 1.47
CA VAL A 313 -17.98 -8.09 1.42
C VAL A 313 -17.27 -8.19 2.77
N ASP A 314 -17.28 -9.38 3.38
CA ASP A 314 -16.60 -9.60 4.65
C ASP A 314 -16.00 -11.01 4.78
N GLY A 315 -14.72 -11.09 5.15
CA GLY A 315 -13.98 -12.34 5.28
C GLY A 315 -14.24 -13.16 6.55
N ALA A 316 -15.34 -12.92 7.27
CA ALA A 316 -15.77 -13.71 8.42
C ALA A 316 -15.83 -15.21 8.10
N HIS A 317 -15.15 -16.02 8.92
CA HIS A 317 -14.96 -17.46 8.68
C HIS A 317 -14.87 -18.30 9.97
N ASN A 318 -15.15 -17.65 11.12
CA ASN A 318 -15.25 -18.24 12.45
C ASN A 318 -16.50 -17.67 13.14
N MET A 319 -17.00 -18.33 14.19
CA MET A 319 -18.28 -17.97 14.79
C MET A 319 -18.32 -16.51 15.27
N LEU A 320 -17.27 -16.03 15.93
CA LEU A 320 -17.18 -14.64 16.40
C LEU A 320 -17.24 -13.61 15.26
N GLY A 321 -16.61 -13.90 14.13
CA GLY A 321 -16.67 -13.02 12.95
C GLY A 321 -18.05 -13.02 12.31
N ILE A 322 -18.66 -14.20 12.23
CA ILE A 322 -20.00 -14.40 11.67
C ILE A 322 -21.05 -13.70 12.53
N GLU A 323 -20.98 -13.80 13.86
CA GLU A 323 -21.85 -13.07 14.78
C GLU A 323 -21.77 -11.55 14.57
N GLY A 324 -20.55 -11.02 14.38
CA GLY A 324 -20.35 -9.60 14.08
C GLY A 324 -20.93 -9.18 12.73
N LEU A 325 -20.77 -10.02 11.70
CA LEU A 325 -21.33 -9.77 10.36
C LEU A 325 -22.85 -9.84 10.36
N VAL A 326 -23.43 -10.91 10.92
CA VAL A 326 -24.89 -11.10 11.00
C VAL A 326 -25.52 -9.97 11.81
N GLY A 327 -24.93 -9.59 12.95
CA GLY A 327 -25.41 -8.44 13.72
C GLY A 327 -25.42 -7.12 12.94
N HIS A 328 -24.42 -6.90 12.07
CA HIS A 328 -24.40 -5.74 11.17
C HIS A 328 -25.49 -5.86 10.08
N VAL A 329 -25.62 -7.03 9.47
CA VAL A 329 -26.60 -7.27 8.39
C VAL A 329 -28.02 -7.10 8.90
N ASP A 330 -28.36 -7.71 10.03
CA ASP A 330 -29.70 -7.64 10.62
C ASP A 330 -30.07 -6.21 11.05
N LYS A 331 -29.09 -5.41 11.45
CA LYS A 331 -29.30 -4.04 11.93
C LYS A 331 -29.35 -2.99 10.82
N TRP A 332 -28.59 -3.18 9.74
CA TRP A 332 -28.38 -2.13 8.74
C TRP A 332 -28.75 -2.50 7.30
N LEU A 333 -28.73 -3.78 6.94
CA LEU A 333 -29.01 -4.25 5.57
C LEU A 333 -30.40 -4.88 5.46
N ARG A 334 -30.78 -5.71 6.43
CA ARG A 334 -32.07 -6.39 6.45
C ARG A 334 -33.17 -5.40 6.78
N LYS A 335 -34.25 -5.44 5.98
CA LYS A 335 -35.46 -4.63 6.18
C LYS A 335 -36.64 -5.58 6.35
N ASP A 336 -37.21 -5.64 7.55
CA ASP A 336 -38.36 -6.50 7.87
C ASP A 336 -38.13 -7.96 7.45
N GLU A 337 -39.10 -8.58 6.77
CA GLU A 337 -39.01 -9.96 6.25
C GLU A 337 -38.32 -10.06 4.87
N GLN A 338 -37.66 -9.00 4.38
CA GLN A 338 -36.98 -9.07 3.08
C GLN A 338 -35.79 -10.03 3.13
N PRO A 339 -35.62 -10.86 2.07
CA PRO A 339 -34.54 -11.83 2.01
C PRO A 339 -33.19 -11.13 1.82
N VAL A 340 -32.17 -11.66 2.49
CA VAL A 340 -30.77 -11.37 2.18
C VAL A 340 -30.23 -12.48 1.30
N THR A 341 -29.51 -12.11 0.24
CA THR A 341 -28.87 -13.07 -0.65
C THR A 341 -27.39 -13.20 -0.34
N TRP A 342 -26.98 -14.39 0.09
CA TRP A 342 -25.63 -14.69 0.55
C TRP A 342 -24.85 -15.42 -0.54
N VAL A 343 -23.62 -14.98 -0.81
CA VAL A 343 -22.62 -15.75 -1.56
C VAL A 343 -21.54 -16.17 -0.56
N MET A 344 -21.46 -17.44 -0.26
CA MET A 344 -20.62 -17.94 0.82
C MET A 344 -19.66 -19.01 0.32
N GLY A 345 -18.43 -18.98 0.82
CA GLY A 345 -17.44 -20.02 0.52
C GLY A 345 -16.46 -20.10 1.67
N MET A 346 -16.16 -21.32 2.12
CA MET A 346 -15.37 -21.56 3.31
C MET A 346 -14.23 -22.54 3.04
N SER A 347 -13.16 -22.46 3.83
CA SER A 347 -12.09 -23.47 3.77
C SER A 347 -12.50 -24.72 4.54
N SER A 348 -12.32 -25.90 3.94
CA SER A 348 -12.56 -27.21 4.56
C SER A 348 -11.79 -27.36 5.89
N SER A 349 -12.45 -27.92 6.90
CA SER A 349 -11.88 -28.12 8.24
C SER A 349 -12.61 -29.23 8.98
N LYS A 350 -11.89 -30.00 9.80
CA LYS A 350 -12.48 -31.05 10.65
C LYS A 350 -13.09 -30.50 11.95
N HIS A 351 -12.74 -29.28 12.34
CA HIS A 351 -13.05 -28.73 13.67
C HIS A 351 -13.94 -27.49 13.61
N LYS A 352 -14.12 -26.89 12.43
CA LYS A 352 -15.03 -25.77 12.28
C LYS A 352 -16.47 -26.26 12.33
N PRO A 353 -17.36 -25.62 13.11
CA PRO A 353 -18.77 -25.97 13.15
C PRO A 353 -19.47 -25.37 11.92
N PHE A 354 -19.30 -26.01 10.76
CA PHE A 354 -19.84 -25.54 9.48
C PHE A 354 -21.36 -25.39 9.50
N ASP A 355 -22.03 -26.42 10.00
CA ASP A 355 -23.46 -26.49 10.28
C ASP A 355 -23.92 -25.26 11.06
N LYS A 356 -23.33 -25.01 12.22
CA LYS A 356 -23.73 -23.89 13.10
C LYS A 356 -23.44 -22.53 12.47
N ILE A 357 -22.38 -22.43 11.67
CA ILE A 357 -22.06 -21.18 10.96
C ILE A 357 -23.14 -20.88 9.92
N ILE A 358 -23.54 -21.87 9.13
CA ILE A 358 -24.59 -21.71 8.10
C ILE A 358 -25.93 -21.38 8.78
N GLU A 359 -26.30 -22.12 9.84
CA GLU A 359 -27.49 -21.85 10.66
C GLU A 359 -27.50 -20.44 11.26
N LYS A 360 -26.33 -19.92 11.62
CA LYS A 360 -26.21 -18.57 12.18
C LYS A 360 -26.37 -17.48 11.12
N VAL A 361 -25.94 -17.74 9.88
CA VAL A 361 -25.97 -16.78 8.77
C VAL A 361 -27.36 -16.67 8.14
N ILE A 362 -28.03 -17.80 7.93
CA ILE A 362 -29.19 -17.91 7.04
C ILE A 362 -30.48 -17.94 7.85
N GLN A 363 -31.44 -17.11 7.46
CA GLN A 363 -32.83 -17.20 7.93
C GLN A 363 -33.74 -17.90 6.90
N PRO A 364 -34.92 -18.43 7.26
CA PRO A 364 -35.76 -19.22 6.34
C PRO A 364 -36.14 -18.51 5.02
N GLN A 365 -36.24 -17.19 5.04
CA GLN A 365 -36.52 -16.35 3.87
C GLN A 365 -35.29 -16.04 3.00
N ASP A 366 -34.07 -16.24 3.50
CA ASP A 366 -32.85 -15.85 2.80
C ASP A 366 -32.51 -16.76 1.61
N ASN A 367 -31.60 -16.29 0.76
CA ASN A 367 -31.08 -17.03 -0.37
C ASN A 367 -29.58 -17.34 -0.15
N LEU A 368 -29.10 -18.50 -0.60
CA LEU A 368 -27.70 -18.87 -0.50
C LEU A 368 -27.13 -19.42 -1.82
N ALA A 369 -26.01 -18.85 -2.24
CA ALA A 369 -25.05 -19.48 -3.13
C ALA A 369 -23.80 -19.90 -2.36
N PHE A 370 -23.68 -21.20 -2.08
CA PHE A 370 -22.45 -21.76 -1.53
C PHE A 370 -21.51 -22.14 -2.67
N VAL A 371 -20.33 -21.53 -2.71
CA VAL A 371 -19.36 -21.61 -3.81
C VAL A 371 -17.97 -21.96 -3.30
N GLU A 372 -17.11 -22.40 -4.22
CA GLU A 372 -15.73 -22.76 -3.96
C GLU A 372 -14.79 -21.65 -4.41
N PHE A 373 -13.69 -21.48 -3.69
CA PHE A 373 -12.60 -20.59 -4.10
C PHE A 373 -11.48 -21.41 -4.74
N THR A 374 -10.70 -20.75 -5.61
CA THR A 374 -9.52 -21.31 -6.25
C THR A 374 -8.41 -21.48 -5.22
N GLN A 375 -8.04 -22.74 -4.97
CA GLN A 375 -6.97 -23.07 -4.05
C GLN A 375 -5.61 -22.66 -4.61
N GLY A 376 -4.90 -21.77 -3.91
CA GLY A 376 -3.51 -21.47 -4.17
C GLY A 376 -2.55 -22.47 -3.52
N PRO A 377 -1.22 -22.39 -3.81
CA PRO A 377 -0.23 -23.39 -3.38
C PRO A 377 -0.15 -23.64 -1.87
N ASN A 378 -0.46 -22.64 -1.04
CA ASN A 378 -0.44 -22.71 0.43
C ASN A 378 -1.82 -22.45 1.05
N ASP A 379 -2.87 -22.40 0.23
CA ASP A 379 -4.22 -22.16 0.71
C ASP A 379 -4.84 -23.48 1.19
N PRO A 380 -5.70 -23.44 2.22
CA PRO A 380 -6.48 -24.61 2.60
C PRO A 380 -7.45 -24.97 1.47
N ALA A 381 -7.82 -26.26 1.38
CA ALA A 381 -8.81 -26.69 0.42
C ALA A 381 -10.17 -25.98 0.67
N PRO A 382 -10.92 -25.62 -0.37
CA PRO A 382 -12.29 -25.14 -0.21
C PRO A 382 -13.19 -26.27 0.32
N ALA A 383 -14.22 -25.90 1.07
CA ALA A 383 -15.30 -26.80 1.42
C ALA A 383 -16.18 -27.03 0.16
N PRO A 384 -16.57 -28.29 -0.15
CA PRO A 384 -17.38 -28.58 -1.32
C PRO A 384 -18.69 -27.79 -1.35
N ALA A 385 -19.06 -27.27 -2.53
CA ALA A 385 -20.24 -26.43 -2.69
C ALA A 385 -21.55 -27.12 -2.28
N ASN A 386 -21.69 -28.40 -2.67
CA ASN A 386 -22.85 -29.22 -2.36
C ASN A 386 -23.09 -29.38 -0.86
N TYR A 387 -22.03 -29.50 -0.06
CA TYR A 387 -22.15 -29.66 1.38
C TYR A 387 -22.84 -28.46 2.03
N GLY A 388 -22.45 -27.24 1.65
CA GLY A 388 -23.09 -26.02 2.13
C GLY A 388 -24.51 -25.84 1.59
N ALA A 389 -24.74 -26.17 0.31
CA ALA A 389 -26.06 -26.12 -0.31
C ALA A 389 -27.06 -27.07 0.36
N ASP A 390 -26.66 -28.29 0.69
CA ASP A 390 -27.55 -29.28 1.31
C ASP A 390 -27.94 -28.90 2.74
N HIS A 391 -27.05 -28.28 3.51
CA HIS A 391 -27.39 -27.74 4.83
C HIS A 391 -28.35 -26.56 4.72
N ALA A 392 -28.15 -25.69 3.73
CA ALA A 392 -29.02 -24.54 3.51
C ALA A 392 -30.45 -24.96 3.12
N LYS A 393 -30.61 -26.02 2.32
CA LYS A 393 -31.93 -26.58 1.94
C LYS A 393 -32.76 -27.02 3.14
N ALA A 394 -32.13 -27.38 4.25
CA ALA A 394 -32.83 -27.75 5.48
C ALA A 394 -33.36 -26.54 6.28
N ILE A 395 -32.88 -25.32 5.98
CA ILE A 395 -33.19 -24.09 6.71
C ILE A 395 -34.18 -23.22 5.92
N VAL A 396 -33.98 -23.09 4.60
CA VAL A 396 -34.80 -22.22 3.75
C VAL A 396 -36.19 -22.79 3.49
N LYS A 397 -37.15 -21.93 3.14
CA LYS A 397 -38.55 -22.32 2.87
C LYS A 397 -38.74 -23.10 1.58
N SER A 398 -37.90 -22.86 0.57
CA SER A 398 -38.04 -23.42 -0.78
C SER A 398 -36.69 -23.75 -1.43
N PRO A 399 -36.57 -24.85 -2.19
CA PRO A 399 -35.31 -25.26 -2.82
C PRO A 399 -34.72 -24.23 -3.81
N ASP A 400 -35.55 -23.37 -4.41
CA ASP A 400 -35.10 -22.33 -5.35
C ASP A 400 -34.36 -21.15 -4.68
N GLN A 401 -34.35 -21.10 -3.35
CA GLN A 401 -33.54 -20.18 -2.55
C GLN A 401 -32.08 -20.63 -2.41
N VAL A 402 -31.75 -21.85 -2.88
CA VAL A 402 -30.38 -22.39 -2.86
C VAL A 402 -29.87 -22.55 -4.28
N TYR A 403 -28.73 -21.93 -4.57
CA TYR A 403 -28.05 -22.07 -5.84
C TYR A 403 -27.47 -23.48 -6.01
N ASN A 404 -27.76 -24.11 -7.15
CA ASN A 404 -27.26 -25.45 -7.52
C ASN A 404 -26.49 -25.44 -8.86
N GLY A 405 -25.91 -24.29 -9.24
CA GLY A 405 -25.13 -24.16 -10.48
C GLY A 405 -23.63 -24.46 -10.29
N GLU A 406 -22.80 -23.97 -11.22
CA GLU A 406 -21.35 -24.12 -11.16
C GLU A 406 -20.79 -23.50 -9.86
N PRO A 407 -19.86 -24.17 -9.16
CA PRO A 407 -19.38 -23.77 -7.84
C PRO A 407 -18.42 -22.57 -7.88
N GLU A 408 -18.44 -21.77 -8.94
CA GLU A 408 -17.56 -20.62 -9.12
C GLU A 408 -18.17 -19.34 -8.54
N VAL A 409 -17.32 -18.52 -7.90
CA VAL A 409 -17.73 -17.23 -7.33
C VAL A 409 -18.43 -16.31 -8.34
N GLY A 410 -18.00 -16.32 -9.61
CA GLY A 410 -18.62 -15.51 -10.66
C GLY A 410 -20.04 -15.95 -10.95
N ALA A 411 -20.28 -17.25 -11.12
CA ALA A 411 -21.61 -17.79 -11.40
C ALA A 411 -22.56 -17.61 -10.20
N GLY A 412 -22.09 -17.91 -8.98
CA GLY A 412 -22.85 -17.69 -7.75
C GLY A 412 -23.19 -16.21 -7.51
N LEU A 413 -22.27 -15.28 -7.82
CA LEU A 413 -22.52 -13.85 -7.69
C LEU A 413 -23.56 -13.36 -8.69
N ARG A 414 -23.53 -13.80 -9.95
CA ARG A 414 -24.55 -13.43 -10.94
C ARG A 414 -25.93 -13.87 -10.48
N TRP A 415 -26.08 -15.14 -10.11
CA TRP A 415 -27.33 -15.67 -9.55
C TRP A 415 -27.77 -14.89 -8.31
N ALA A 416 -26.84 -14.54 -7.42
CA ALA A 416 -27.15 -13.81 -6.20
C ALA A 416 -27.67 -12.39 -6.49
N CYS A 417 -27.02 -11.69 -7.43
CA CYS A 417 -27.47 -10.41 -7.91
C CYS A 417 -28.87 -10.53 -8.52
N ASP A 418 -29.11 -11.49 -9.43
CA ASP A 418 -30.40 -11.70 -10.07
C ASP A 418 -31.52 -11.95 -9.05
N LYS A 419 -31.28 -12.87 -8.09
CA LYS A 419 -32.22 -13.26 -7.05
C LYS A 419 -32.54 -12.12 -6.08
N ALA A 420 -31.56 -11.29 -5.74
CA ALA A 420 -31.76 -10.15 -4.84
C ALA A 420 -32.67 -9.07 -5.45
N GLY A 421 -32.70 -8.94 -6.78
CA GLY A 421 -33.50 -7.89 -7.43
C GLY A 421 -32.90 -6.49 -7.25
N GLU A 422 -33.65 -5.46 -7.65
CA GLU A 422 -33.21 -4.07 -7.53
C GLU A 422 -33.25 -3.62 -6.06
N GLY A 423 -32.11 -3.11 -5.56
CA GLY A 423 -31.99 -2.66 -4.17
C GLY A 423 -31.94 -3.79 -3.13
N GLY A 424 -31.97 -5.06 -3.56
CA GLY A 424 -31.86 -6.21 -2.67
C GLY A 424 -30.44 -6.37 -2.09
N PRO A 425 -30.31 -6.74 -0.80
CA PRO A 425 -29.01 -6.88 -0.16
C PRO A 425 -28.31 -8.18 -0.60
N VAL A 426 -27.10 -8.03 -1.13
CA VAL A 426 -26.19 -9.16 -1.45
C VAL A 426 -24.95 -9.08 -0.56
N VAL A 427 -24.61 -10.20 0.08
CA VAL A 427 -23.46 -10.30 0.99
C VAL A 427 -22.53 -11.44 0.58
N VAL A 428 -21.24 -11.14 0.37
CA VAL A 428 -20.20 -12.14 0.06
C VAL A 428 -19.35 -12.40 1.29
N THR A 429 -19.31 -13.65 1.77
CA THR A 429 -18.61 -14.01 3.02
C THR A 429 -18.07 -15.45 3.09
N GLY A 430 -17.55 -15.85 4.25
CA GLY A 430 -17.08 -17.21 4.56
C GLY A 430 -15.57 -17.38 4.45
N SER A 431 -14.88 -16.57 3.64
CA SER A 431 -13.44 -16.72 3.42
C SER A 431 -12.82 -15.51 2.72
N LEU A 432 -11.65 -15.06 3.19
CA LEU A 432 -10.80 -14.11 2.46
C LEU A 432 -10.33 -14.66 1.10
N TYR A 433 -10.21 -15.98 0.94
CA TYR A 433 -9.81 -16.58 -0.33
C TYR A 433 -10.89 -16.46 -1.40
N LEU A 434 -12.17 -16.58 -0.99
CA LEU A 434 -13.31 -16.33 -1.87
C LEU A 434 -13.31 -14.88 -2.35
N ILE A 435 -13.11 -13.94 -1.43
CA ILE A 435 -13.08 -12.52 -1.75
C ILE A 435 -11.89 -12.19 -2.67
N ARG A 436 -10.76 -12.90 -2.53
CA ARG A 436 -9.61 -12.72 -3.42
C ARG A 436 -9.98 -13.09 -4.85
N ASP A 437 -10.77 -14.13 -5.05
CA ASP A 437 -11.21 -14.53 -6.38
C ASP A 437 -12.32 -13.61 -6.91
N LEU A 438 -13.22 -13.14 -6.04
CA LEU A 438 -14.16 -12.06 -6.35
C LEU A 438 -13.41 -10.85 -6.92
N PHE A 439 -12.34 -10.39 -6.28
CA PHE A 439 -11.58 -9.21 -6.72
C PHE A 439 -10.79 -9.42 -8.03
N LYS A 440 -10.67 -10.66 -8.52
CA LYS A 440 -10.08 -10.93 -9.84
C LYS A 440 -11.10 -10.89 -10.97
N LEU A 441 -12.40 -10.91 -10.66
CA LEU A 441 -13.44 -10.87 -11.68
C LEU A 441 -13.45 -9.49 -12.36
N HIS A 442 -13.61 -9.50 -13.69
CA HIS A 442 -13.90 -8.29 -14.44
C HIS A 442 -15.25 -7.70 -14.01
N GLY A 443 -15.35 -6.38 -13.88
CA GLY A 443 -16.60 -5.73 -13.46
C GLY A 443 -16.80 -5.59 -11.95
N ILE A 444 -15.81 -5.98 -11.14
CA ILE A 444 -15.81 -5.70 -9.71
C ILE A 444 -15.07 -4.39 -9.43
N ASN A 445 -15.80 -3.38 -8.99
CA ASN A 445 -15.31 -2.03 -8.75
C ASN A 445 -15.23 -1.76 -7.25
N ARG A 446 -14.01 -1.65 -6.73
CA ARG A 446 -13.77 -1.34 -5.32
C ARG A 446 -13.78 0.17 -5.13
N LYS A 447 -14.49 0.65 -4.10
CA LYS A 447 -14.53 2.09 -3.76
C LYS A 447 -13.15 2.66 -3.45
N ARG A 448 -12.22 1.83 -2.99
CA ARG A 448 -10.88 2.26 -2.60
C ARG A 448 -9.81 1.25 -2.98
N GLU A 449 -8.75 1.76 -3.60
CA GLU A 449 -7.51 1.03 -3.82
C GLU A 449 -6.34 1.86 -3.29
N LEU A 450 -5.56 1.28 -2.37
CA LEU A 450 -4.36 1.96 -1.90
C LEU A 450 -3.35 2.06 -3.04
N GLY A 451 -2.74 3.23 -3.19
CA GLY A 451 -1.64 3.42 -4.11
C GLY A 451 -0.43 2.57 -3.73
N THR A 452 0.45 2.32 -4.70
CA THR A 452 1.71 1.63 -4.46
C THR A 452 2.86 2.61 -4.25
N CYS A 453 3.80 2.25 -3.40
CA CYS A 453 5.05 2.98 -3.18
C CYS A 453 5.76 3.17 -4.51
N ARG A 454 6.30 4.37 -4.71
CA ARG A 454 7.09 4.67 -5.92
C ARG A 454 8.35 3.80 -5.94
N PRO A 455 8.82 3.39 -7.13
CA PRO A 455 10.03 2.60 -7.23
C PRO A 455 11.24 3.42 -6.75
N GLY A 456 12.08 2.78 -5.93
CA GLY A 456 13.23 3.37 -5.28
C GLY A 456 14.56 3.06 -5.96
N ARG A 457 15.65 3.31 -5.22
CA ARG A 457 17.04 3.18 -5.70
C ARG A 457 17.40 1.74 -6.08
N SER A 458 16.95 0.76 -5.31
CA SER A 458 17.22 -0.66 -5.57
C SER A 458 16.61 -1.10 -6.89
N GLN A 459 15.36 -0.69 -7.18
CA GLN A 459 14.72 -0.95 -8.47
C GLN A 459 15.45 -0.23 -9.62
N LEU A 460 15.85 1.03 -9.45
CA LEU A 460 16.62 1.76 -10.47
C LEU A 460 17.92 1.02 -10.83
N TYR A 461 18.66 0.54 -9.82
CA TYR A 461 19.88 -0.24 -10.03
C TYR A 461 19.60 -1.56 -10.75
N ARG A 462 18.57 -2.31 -10.32
CA ARG A 462 18.16 -3.57 -10.97
C ARG A 462 17.85 -3.39 -12.45
N TYR A 463 17.01 -2.42 -12.81
CA TYR A 463 16.70 -2.18 -14.24
C TYR A 463 17.91 -1.69 -15.02
N THR A 464 18.82 -0.95 -14.40
CA THR A 464 20.07 -0.56 -15.05
C THR A 464 20.92 -1.78 -15.38
N LYS A 465 20.94 -2.80 -14.50
CA LYS A 465 21.61 -4.09 -14.75
C LYS A 465 20.87 -4.89 -15.82
N LEU A 466 19.55 -5.07 -15.69
CA LEU A 466 18.75 -5.79 -16.68
C LEU A 466 18.86 -5.17 -18.08
N ALA A 467 18.87 -3.85 -18.19
CA ALA A 467 19.01 -3.13 -19.45
C ALA A 467 20.39 -3.32 -20.12
N ARG A 468 21.40 -3.82 -19.38
CA ARG A 468 22.70 -4.21 -19.96
C ARG A 468 22.69 -5.64 -20.50
N GLU A 469 21.85 -6.50 -19.93
CA GLU A 469 21.76 -7.91 -20.26
C GLU A 469 20.73 -8.16 -21.38
N ARG A 470 19.60 -7.43 -21.36
CA ARG A 470 18.54 -7.51 -22.36
C ARG A 470 17.75 -6.21 -22.50
N LYS A 471 16.94 -6.14 -23.55
CA LYS A 471 15.94 -5.08 -23.69
C LYS A 471 14.88 -5.22 -22.57
N LEU A 472 14.50 -4.09 -21.96
CA LEU A 472 13.44 -4.04 -20.97
C LEU A 472 12.07 -4.21 -21.63
N THR A 473 11.15 -4.89 -20.95
CA THR A 473 9.73 -4.94 -21.35
C THR A 473 9.07 -3.57 -21.17
N ALA A 474 7.92 -3.33 -21.80
CA ALA A 474 7.21 -2.06 -21.68
C ALA A 474 6.84 -1.72 -20.21
N ALA A 475 6.49 -2.73 -19.40
CA ALA A 475 6.23 -2.55 -17.97
C ALA A 475 7.50 -2.19 -17.18
N GLU A 476 8.63 -2.87 -17.45
CA GLU A 476 9.92 -2.54 -16.84
C GLU A 476 10.43 -1.16 -17.24
N GLU A 477 10.25 -0.78 -18.50
CA GLU A 477 10.63 0.55 -18.98
C GLU A 477 9.82 1.66 -18.30
N ARG A 478 8.50 1.48 -18.16
CA ARG A 478 7.63 2.42 -17.44
C ARG A 478 8.10 2.62 -16.00
N GLU A 479 8.39 1.53 -15.30
CA GLU A 479 8.89 1.61 -13.93
C GLU A 479 10.31 2.15 -13.82
N PHE A 480 11.21 1.81 -14.74
CA PHE A 480 12.55 2.39 -14.78
C PHE A 480 12.50 3.91 -14.94
N LYS A 481 11.63 4.40 -15.84
CA LYS A 481 11.39 5.83 -16.03
C LYS A 481 10.85 6.49 -14.75
N ARG A 482 9.90 5.84 -14.07
CA ARG A 482 9.36 6.31 -12.78
C ARG A 482 10.46 6.33 -11.70
N ALA A 483 11.26 5.27 -11.58
CA ALA A 483 12.33 5.14 -10.60
C ALA A 483 13.41 6.20 -10.81
N ARG A 484 13.79 6.44 -12.07
CA ARG A 484 14.77 7.45 -12.46
C ARG A 484 14.28 8.87 -12.18
N ARG A 485 13.02 9.17 -12.54
CA ARG A 485 12.41 10.49 -12.26
C ARG A 485 12.33 10.73 -10.76
N HIS A 486 11.86 9.74 -10.00
CA HIS A 486 11.76 9.84 -8.54
C HIS A 486 13.14 10.04 -7.90
N TRP A 487 14.14 9.28 -8.33
CA TRP A 487 15.52 9.46 -7.88
C TRP A 487 16.07 10.87 -8.11
N GLN A 488 15.74 11.48 -9.25
CA GLN A 488 16.15 12.85 -9.58
C GLN A 488 15.36 13.93 -8.82
N LEU A 489 14.13 13.63 -8.41
CA LEU A 489 13.29 14.53 -7.62
C LEU A 489 13.47 14.33 -6.10
N SER A 490 14.23 13.31 -5.67
CA SER A 490 14.48 13.05 -4.25
C SER A 490 15.14 14.27 -3.59
N PRO A 491 14.60 14.78 -2.47
CA PRO A 491 15.18 15.90 -1.72
C PRO A 491 16.67 15.74 -1.48
N VAL A 492 17.09 14.56 -1.00
CA VAL A 492 18.49 14.19 -0.71
C VAL A 492 19.45 14.32 -1.92
N ARG A 493 18.94 14.33 -3.15
CA ARG A 493 19.75 14.29 -4.38
C ARG A 493 19.58 15.53 -5.24
N ASN A 494 18.46 16.22 -5.11
CA ASN A 494 18.16 17.37 -5.93
C ASN A 494 18.65 18.63 -5.20
N PRO A 495 19.63 19.38 -5.74
CA PRO A 495 20.16 20.58 -5.08
C PRO A 495 19.08 21.60 -4.75
N THR A 496 18.02 21.66 -5.56
CA THR A 496 16.85 22.53 -5.35
C THR A 496 16.04 22.13 -4.12
N PHE A 497 16.04 20.85 -3.76
CA PHE A 497 15.24 20.30 -2.66
C PHE A 497 16.11 19.74 -1.51
N ALA A 498 17.42 19.93 -1.53
CA ALA A 498 18.36 19.35 -0.58
C ALA A 498 18.03 19.75 0.87
N ASP A 499 17.74 21.03 1.08
CA ASP A 499 17.48 21.59 2.40
C ASP A 499 16.04 21.34 2.87
N VAL A 500 15.13 20.91 1.97
CA VAL A 500 13.72 20.61 2.30
C VAL A 500 13.61 19.37 3.19
N HIS A 501 14.57 18.45 3.12
CA HIS A 501 14.57 17.24 3.93
C HIS A 501 14.59 17.55 5.44
N ASP A 502 15.24 18.64 5.84
CA ASP A 502 15.40 19.04 7.24
C ASP A 502 14.50 20.24 7.61
N GLY A 503 13.40 20.45 6.87
CA GLY A 503 12.44 21.54 7.10
C GLY A 503 12.84 22.89 6.49
N GLY A 504 13.90 22.94 5.69
CA GLY A 504 14.35 24.13 4.96
C GLY A 504 13.50 24.46 3.72
N LYS A 505 13.70 25.66 3.17
CA LYS A 505 13.00 26.12 1.96
C LYS A 505 13.67 25.56 0.69
N VAL A 506 12.91 25.53 -0.40
CA VAL A 506 13.43 25.15 -1.73
C VAL A 506 14.51 26.15 -2.14
N ASN A 507 15.72 25.68 -2.40
CA ASN A 507 16.80 26.53 -2.87
C ASN A 507 16.56 26.90 -4.33
N SER A 508 16.24 28.17 -4.59
CA SER A 508 16.43 28.75 -5.92
C SER A 508 17.92 28.91 -6.15
N ALA A 509 18.51 28.08 -7.00
CA ALA A 509 19.92 28.22 -7.33
C ALA A 509 20.15 29.58 -8.02
N GLU A 510 20.80 30.53 -7.34
CA GLU A 510 21.31 31.74 -7.96
C GLU A 510 22.46 31.35 -8.90
N VAL A 511 22.21 31.40 -10.20
CA VAL A 511 23.23 31.15 -11.22
C VAL A 511 24.10 32.41 -11.30
N SER A 512 25.41 32.29 -11.06
CA SER A 512 26.33 33.43 -11.18
C SER A 512 26.26 34.06 -12.57
N ALA A 513 26.43 35.38 -12.68
CA ALA A 513 26.37 36.09 -13.96
C ALA A 513 27.30 35.48 -15.02
N GLU A 514 28.51 35.08 -14.60
CA GLU A 514 29.50 34.37 -15.43
C GLU A 514 28.99 33.00 -15.91
N THR A 515 28.35 32.22 -15.04
CA THR A 515 27.77 30.92 -15.41
C THR A 515 26.60 31.11 -16.36
N SER A 516 25.77 32.14 -16.15
CA SER A 516 24.65 32.49 -17.02
C SER A 516 25.11 32.90 -18.42
N GLU A 517 26.20 33.68 -18.51
CA GLU A 517 26.82 34.07 -19.78
C GLU A 517 27.41 32.85 -20.51
N LEU A 518 28.14 31.99 -19.80
CA LEU A 518 28.65 30.74 -20.36
C LEU A 518 27.52 29.83 -20.85
N GLN A 519 26.40 29.76 -20.12
CA GLN A 519 25.21 29.01 -20.52
C GLN A 519 24.56 29.59 -21.77
N ARG A 520 24.43 30.92 -21.88
CA ARG A 520 23.96 31.61 -23.10
C ARG A 520 24.87 31.32 -24.27
N LYS A 521 26.20 31.40 -24.09
CA LYS A 521 27.19 31.08 -25.12
C LYS A 521 27.10 29.62 -25.56
N ALA A 522 27.00 28.70 -24.61
CA ALA A 522 26.82 27.28 -24.90
C ALA A 522 25.50 27.00 -25.64
N ALA A 523 24.40 27.65 -25.26
CA ALA A 523 23.10 27.52 -25.91
C ALA A 523 23.13 28.07 -27.34
N TYR A 524 23.74 29.25 -27.54
CA TYR A 524 23.93 29.86 -28.86
C TYR A 524 24.68 28.93 -29.80
N HIS A 525 25.87 28.47 -29.42
CA HIS A 525 26.68 27.61 -30.28
C HIS A 525 26.03 26.24 -30.52
N LYS A 526 25.25 25.72 -29.56
CA LYS A 526 24.45 24.51 -29.76
C LYS A 526 23.36 24.74 -30.81
N ALA A 527 22.63 25.85 -30.70
CA ALA A 527 21.57 26.21 -31.65
C ALA A 527 22.14 26.41 -33.05
N GLN A 528 23.28 27.11 -33.18
CA GLN A 528 23.98 27.28 -34.45
C GLN A 528 24.43 25.93 -35.04
N ALA A 529 25.08 25.08 -34.24
CA ALA A 529 25.51 23.75 -34.71
C ALA A 529 24.33 22.86 -35.13
N GLU A 530 23.17 22.95 -34.46
CA GLU A 530 21.95 22.27 -34.88
C GLU A 530 21.35 22.87 -36.15
N GLY A 531 21.39 24.20 -36.30
CA GLY A 531 21.01 24.92 -37.51
C GLY A 531 21.82 24.46 -38.72
N TYR A 532 23.15 24.55 -38.65
CA TYR A 532 24.05 24.05 -39.70
C TYR A 532 23.82 22.57 -40.01
N ARG A 533 23.60 21.73 -38.99
CA ARG A 533 23.28 20.31 -39.20
C ARG A 533 21.99 20.12 -40.01
N LYS A 534 20.95 20.91 -39.75
CA LYS A 534 19.71 20.88 -40.54
C LYS A 534 19.97 21.34 -41.97
N THR A 535 20.67 22.45 -42.16
CA THR A 535 21.03 22.96 -43.50
C THR A 535 21.85 21.96 -44.30
N ILE A 536 22.88 21.35 -43.71
CA ILE A 536 23.65 20.27 -44.34
C ILE A 536 22.76 19.08 -44.73
N SER A 537 21.74 18.78 -43.93
CA SER A 537 20.79 17.71 -44.25
C SER A 537 19.89 18.06 -45.42
N VAL A 538 19.43 19.31 -45.53
CA VAL A 538 18.62 19.81 -46.65
C VAL A 538 19.44 19.83 -47.93
N VAL A 539 20.61 20.47 -47.93
CA VAL A 539 21.52 20.53 -49.09
C VAL A 539 21.90 19.12 -49.57
N ARG A 540 22.14 18.18 -48.65
CA ARG A 540 22.43 16.78 -49.02
C ARG A 540 21.22 16.08 -49.66
N ASN A 541 20.00 16.41 -49.24
CA ASN A 541 18.79 15.85 -49.84
C ASN A 541 18.52 16.46 -51.21
N ASP A 542 18.75 17.76 -51.39
CA ASP A 542 18.61 18.45 -52.69
C ASP A 542 19.61 17.91 -53.72
N MET A 543 20.89 17.73 -53.33
CA MET A 543 21.90 17.09 -54.19
C MET A 543 21.51 15.66 -54.60
N ARG A 544 20.79 14.92 -53.74
CA ARG A 544 20.28 13.58 -54.07
C ARG A 544 19.10 13.63 -55.03
N ASN A 545 18.22 14.63 -54.89
CA ASN A 545 17.04 14.78 -55.74
C ASN A 545 17.39 15.33 -57.14
N ASP A 546 18.34 16.26 -57.25
CA ASP A 546 18.82 16.79 -58.55
C ASP A 546 19.54 15.72 -59.38
N SER A 547 20.30 14.82 -58.73
CA SER A 547 20.93 13.69 -59.44
C SER A 547 19.95 12.70 -60.07
N THR A 548 18.64 12.83 -59.79
CA THR A 548 17.57 11.97 -60.32
C THR A 548 16.67 12.65 -61.36
N LYS A 549 16.85 13.95 -61.65
CA LYS A 549 16.09 14.67 -62.69
C LYS A 549 17.03 15.59 -63.49
N ASN A 550 17.26 15.22 -64.76
CA ASN A 550 18.04 15.88 -65.81
C ASN A 550 19.56 15.63 -65.87
N SER A 551 19.97 15.18 -67.06
CA SER A 551 21.29 14.75 -67.49
C SER A 551 22.13 15.85 -68.14
N GLU A 552 21.93 17.12 -67.80
CA GLU A 552 22.77 18.23 -68.25
C GLU A 552 22.69 19.36 -67.22
N SER A 553 23.63 19.37 -66.27
CA SER A 553 23.86 20.48 -65.34
C SER A 553 25.36 20.76 -65.31
N PRO A 554 25.81 22.02 -65.46
CA PRO A 554 27.23 22.36 -65.57
C PRO A 554 28.05 21.82 -64.40
N ASN A 555 29.17 21.15 -64.70
CA ASN A 555 30.11 20.56 -63.73
C ASN A 555 30.51 21.55 -62.61
N GLU A 556 30.47 22.86 -62.88
CA GLU A 556 30.77 23.95 -61.94
C GLU A 556 29.73 24.11 -60.81
N LEU A 557 28.45 23.81 -61.04
CA LEU A 557 27.40 23.95 -60.02
C LEU A 557 27.49 22.87 -58.93
N VAL A 558 27.84 21.63 -59.32
CA VAL A 558 28.04 20.50 -58.40
C VAL A 558 29.28 20.72 -57.55
N GLN A 559 30.36 21.22 -58.15
CA GLN A 559 31.59 21.61 -57.44
C GLN A 559 31.31 22.73 -56.43
N SER A 560 30.59 23.78 -56.84
CA SER A 560 30.20 24.91 -55.98
C SER A 560 29.34 24.49 -54.78
N LEU A 561 28.44 23.52 -54.96
CA LEU A 561 27.61 22.97 -53.88
C LEU A 561 28.39 22.08 -52.92
N ALA A 562 29.35 21.29 -53.42
CA ALA A 562 30.26 20.50 -52.61
C ALA A 562 31.14 21.39 -51.71
N ASP A 563 31.70 22.48 -52.26
CA ASP A 563 32.51 23.45 -51.52
C ASP A 563 31.69 24.16 -50.44
N LYS A 564 30.44 24.55 -50.75
CA LYS A 564 29.49 25.09 -49.77
C LYS A 564 29.21 24.09 -48.65
N LEU A 565 29.03 22.81 -48.97
CA LEU A 565 28.74 21.76 -47.98
C LEU A 565 29.94 21.50 -47.07
N GLU A 566 31.17 21.59 -47.58
CA GLU A 566 32.38 21.54 -46.78
C GLU A 566 32.51 22.76 -45.86
N GLY A 567 32.23 23.96 -46.37
CA GLY A 567 32.16 25.19 -45.57
C GLY A 567 31.18 25.09 -44.40
N LEU A 568 29.97 24.58 -44.65
CA LEU A 568 28.94 24.37 -43.62
C LEU A 568 29.38 23.32 -42.57
N LYS A 569 30.05 22.24 -42.99
CA LYS A 569 30.59 21.23 -42.06
C LYS A 569 31.67 21.83 -41.16
N LYS A 570 32.55 22.67 -41.71
CA LYS A 570 33.60 23.36 -40.96
C LYS A 570 32.99 24.29 -39.90
N GLN A 571 32.01 25.12 -40.28
CA GLN A 571 31.29 26.00 -39.35
C GLN A 571 30.55 25.22 -38.25
N MET A 572 29.89 24.12 -38.60
CA MET A 572 29.25 23.22 -37.62
C MET A 572 30.28 22.64 -36.64
N LYS A 573 31.47 22.27 -37.10
CA LYS A 573 32.55 21.73 -36.25
C LYS A 573 33.05 22.80 -35.28
N THR A 574 33.30 24.01 -35.74
CA THR A 574 33.71 25.15 -34.90
C THR A 574 32.72 25.41 -33.77
N HIS A 575 31.42 25.51 -34.07
CA HIS A 575 30.43 25.73 -33.02
C HIS A 575 30.27 24.55 -32.06
N ARG A 576 30.54 23.31 -32.50
CA ARG A 576 30.60 22.16 -31.60
C ARG A 576 31.77 22.25 -30.63
N GLU A 577 32.93 22.70 -31.09
CA GLU A 577 34.13 22.89 -30.27
C GLU A 577 33.93 24.05 -29.30
N GLU A 578 33.33 25.16 -29.73
CA GLU A 578 32.99 26.29 -28.86
C GLU A 578 31.93 25.93 -27.82
N HIS A 579 30.90 25.16 -28.20
CA HIS A 579 29.94 24.59 -27.27
C HIS A 579 30.63 23.67 -26.24
N ALA A 580 31.53 22.80 -26.70
CA ALA A 580 32.27 21.90 -25.83
C ALA A 580 33.16 22.68 -24.84
N SER A 581 33.82 23.75 -25.31
CA SER A 581 34.65 24.65 -24.51
C SER A 581 33.83 25.41 -23.46
N ALA A 582 32.70 26.00 -23.84
CA ALA A 582 31.80 26.67 -22.90
C ALA A 582 31.26 25.68 -21.84
N MET A 583 30.87 24.48 -22.26
CA MET A 583 30.42 23.43 -21.34
C MET A 583 31.56 22.86 -20.47
N LEU A 584 32.81 22.89 -20.93
CA LEU A 584 33.98 22.51 -20.14
C LEU A 584 34.18 23.51 -19.01
N LYS A 585 34.12 24.82 -19.32
CA LYS A 585 34.21 25.91 -18.34
C LYS A 585 33.09 25.84 -17.31
N ILE A 586 31.84 25.59 -17.74
CA ILE A 586 30.70 25.41 -16.81
C ILE A 586 30.87 24.18 -15.90
N ARG A 587 31.44 23.09 -16.41
CA ARG A 587 31.49 21.80 -15.69
C ARG A 587 32.75 21.63 -14.82
N GLY A 588 33.78 22.45 -15.03
CA GLY A 588 35.09 22.33 -14.37
C GLY A 588 35.87 21.04 -14.67
N ARG A 589 35.40 20.21 -15.62
CA ARG A 589 36.03 18.92 -15.99
C ARG A 589 35.66 18.49 -17.40
N PRO A 590 36.57 17.80 -18.13
CA PRO A 590 36.26 17.24 -19.43
C PRO A 590 35.15 16.21 -19.31
N ALA A 591 34.33 16.10 -20.37
CA ALA A 591 33.26 15.13 -20.40
C ALA A 591 33.84 13.71 -20.49
N LEU A 592 34.07 13.06 -19.34
CA LEU A 592 34.55 11.67 -19.27
C LEU A 592 33.49 10.73 -19.89
N PRO A 593 33.78 10.07 -21.04
CA PRO A 593 32.78 9.24 -21.73
C PRO A 593 32.39 7.99 -20.92
N ASN A 594 33.28 7.56 -20.01
CA ASN A 594 33.24 6.23 -19.38
C ASN A 594 32.69 6.25 -17.94
N LYS A 595 32.46 7.42 -17.34
CA LYS A 595 31.91 7.56 -15.96
C LYS A 595 30.45 8.04 -15.93
N LYS A 596 29.73 8.00 -17.05
CA LYS A 596 28.30 8.33 -17.10
C LYS A 596 27.43 7.09 -16.87
N PHE A 597 26.49 7.17 -15.93
CA PHE A 597 25.27 6.35 -15.98
C PHE A 597 24.71 6.38 -17.40
N MET A 598 24.26 5.23 -17.93
CA MET A 598 23.78 5.17 -19.31
C MET A 598 22.64 6.18 -19.51
N GLY A 599 22.86 7.13 -20.42
CA GLY A 599 21.88 8.16 -20.74
C GLY A 599 20.64 7.56 -21.38
N HIS A 600 19.49 8.22 -21.24
CA HIS A 600 18.21 7.79 -21.82
C HIS A 600 18.34 7.36 -23.29
N LEU A 601 19.12 8.11 -24.08
CA LEU A 601 19.39 7.82 -25.50
C LEU A 601 20.21 6.54 -25.75
N LYS A 602 21.12 6.17 -24.83
CA LYS A 602 21.90 4.92 -24.93
C LYS A 602 21.06 3.70 -24.56
N ILE A 603 20.04 3.87 -23.71
CA ILE A 603 19.16 2.77 -23.26
C ILE A 603 17.98 2.58 -24.22
N PHE A 604 17.39 3.66 -24.73
CA PHE A 604 16.10 3.62 -25.43
C PHE A 604 16.15 4.10 -26.89
N GLY A 605 17.32 4.52 -27.39
CA GLY A 605 17.41 5.18 -28.69
C GLY A 605 16.74 6.57 -28.70
N ARG A 606 16.67 7.20 -29.87
CA ARG A 606 15.93 8.46 -30.06
C ARG A 606 14.44 8.16 -30.21
N PRO A 607 13.55 8.79 -29.44
CA PRO A 607 12.12 8.69 -29.69
C PRO A 607 11.79 9.32 -31.04
N LYS A 608 10.85 8.72 -31.78
CA LYS A 608 10.40 9.23 -33.10
C LYS A 608 9.61 10.54 -33.00
N THR A 609 9.12 10.91 -31.82
CA THR A 609 8.38 12.16 -31.56
C THR A 609 8.67 12.73 -30.17
N ALA A 610 8.64 14.06 -30.04
CA ALA A 610 8.80 14.75 -28.76
C ALA A 610 7.52 14.61 -27.93
N LYS A 611 7.65 14.33 -26.64
CA LYS A 611 6.53 14.37 -25.68
C LYS A 611 6.62 15.65 -24.86
N GLU A 612 5.46 16.27 -24.62
CA GLU A 612 5.31 17.44 -23.78
C GLU A 612 5.80 17.21 -22.34
N PRO A 613 6.32 18.26 -21.67
CA PRO A 613 6.79 18.16 -20.30
C PRO A 613 5.64 17.84 -19.34
N THR A 614 5.82 16.80 -18.54
CA THR A 614 4.85 16.41 -17.49
C THR A 614 5.04 17.33 -16.27
N LYS A 615 3.97 18.03 -15.83
CA LYS A 615 3.95 18.84 -14.61
C LYS A 615 4.29 18.00 -13.36
N SER A 616 4.95 18.62 -12.38
CA SER A 616 5.39 17.99 -11.12
C SER A 616 4.18 17.71 -10.20
N PRO A 617 4.07 16.51 -9.58
CA PRO A 617 3.02 16.20 -8.61
C PRO A 617 3.32 16.75 -7.20
N PHE A 618 4.38 17.54 -7.03
CA PHE A 618 4.75 18.19 -5.76
C PHE A 618 4.41 19.69 -5.72
N LEU A 619 3.71 20.21 -6.73
CA LEU A 619 3.05 21.50 -6.60
C LEU A 619 1.92 21.33 -5.60
N VAL A 620 2.13 21.86 -4.40
CA VAL A 620 1.05 22.20 -3.47
C VAL A 620 0.16 23.17 -4.23
N LEU A 621 -1.08 22.77 -4.51
CA LEU A 621 -2.09 23.71 -4.97
C LEU A 621 -2.41 24.59 -3.76
N ASP A 622 -1.85 25.79 -3.73
CA ASP A 622 -2.38 26.83 -2.86
C ASP A 622 -3.82 27.10 -3.32
N GLN A 623 -4.78 26.94 -2.41
CA GLN A 623 -6.20 27.05 -2.74
C GLN A 623 -6.63 28.52 -2.98
N SER A 624 -5.71 29.47 -2.88
CA SER A 624 -5.91 30.89 -3.17
C SER A 624 -5.89 31.22 -4.68
N GLU A 625 -5.20 30.46 -5.53
CA GLU A 625 -5.05 30.81 -6.96
C GLU A 625 -6.17 30.25 -7.89
N LYS A 626 -7.07 29.41 -7.37
CA LYS A 626 -8.19 28.88 -8.17
C LYS A 626 -9.36 29.85 -8.31
N ALA A 627 -9.42 30.90 -7.51
CA ALA A 627 -10.46 31.93 -7.62
C ALA A 627 -10.23 32.88 -8.81
N ASP A 628 -8.97 33.21 -9.13
CA ASP A 628 -8.65 34.18 -10.18
C ASP A 628 -8.57 33.57 -11.59
N ALA A 629 -8.31 32.27 -11.70
CA ALA A 629 -8.26 31.58 -12.99
C ALA A 629 -9.66 31.33 -13.61
N ALA A 630 -10.72 31.32 -12.80
CA ALA A 630 -12.11 31.18 -13.27
C ALA A 630 -12.69 32.52 -13.80
N ALA A 631 -12.07 33.65 -13.46
CA ALA A 631 -12.49 34.97 -13.95
C ALA A 631 -11.94 35.31 -15.35
N ASN A 632 -10.82 34.71 -15.75
CA ASN A 632 -10.15 35.03 -17.02
C ASN A 632 -10.43 34.05 -18.18
N SER A 633 -11.27 33.02 -17.99
CA SER A 633 -11.63 32.07 -19.06
C SER A 633 -12.98 32.36 -19.73
N ARG A 634 -13.55 33.56 -19.55
CA ARG A 634 -14.83 33.99 -20.13
C ARG A 634 -14.70 35.09 -21.19
N LEU A 635 -13.53 35.23 -21.81
CA LEU A 635 -13.23 36.33 -22.74
C LEU A 635 -12.82 35.92 -24.17
N ASP A 636 -13.06 34.67 -24.58
CA ASP A 636 -12.84 34.22 -25.97
C ASP A 636 -13.99 33.35 -26.48
N SER A 637 -15.17 33.94 -26.68
CA SER A 637 -16.19 33.39 -27.61
C SER A 637 -17.33 34.38 -27.87
N TRP A 638 -17.04 35.59 -28.37
CA TRP A 638 -18.08 36.46 -28.95
C TRP A 638 -17.58 37.05 -30.25
N GLY A 639 -17.95 36.38 -31.34
CA GLY A 639 -17.63 36.76 -32.71
C GLY A 639 -18.52 36.01 -33.68
N GLN A 640 -19.84 36.12 -33.51
CA GLN A 640 -20.88 36.05 -34.56
C GLN A 640 -22.27 36.04 -33.91
N THR A 641 -22.87 37.22 -33.83
CA THR A 641 -24.31 37.49 -34.02
C THR A 641 -24.45 39.01 -33.98
N VAL A 642 -24.34 39.59 -35.17
CA VAL A 642 -24.78 40.95 -35.46
C VAL A 642 -26.30 40.88 -35.65
N GLU A 643 -26.99 41.96 -35.25
CA GLU A 643 -28.43 42.21 -35.39
C GLU A 643 -29.34 41.45 -34.42
N GLU A 644 -29.48 41.99 -33.21
CA GLU A 644 -30.76 42.50 -32.68
C GLU A 644 -30.57 42.95 -31.22
N ALA A 645 -31.41 43.90 -30.78
CA ALA A 645 -31.46 44.47 -29.42
C ALA A 645 -30.41 45.53 -29.06
N ALA A 646 -30.33 46.58 -29.88
CA ALA A 646 -30.18 47.92 -29.32
C ALA A 646 -31.49 48.29 -28.61
N ALA A 647 -31.46 48.45 -27.28
CA ALA A 647 -32.23 49.47 -26.51
C ALA A 647 -32.17 49.16 -25.01
N THR A 648 -32.02 50.23 -24.21
CA THR A 648 -32.19 50.32 -22.74
C THR A 648 -31.08 49.65 -21.91
N ALA A 649 -30.44 50.24 -20.91
CA ALA A 649 -30.65 51.44 -20.11
C ALA A 649 -29.27 51.84 -19.52
N THR A 650 -28.77 53.06 -19.76
CA THR A 650 -28.61 54.13 -18.74
C THR A 650 -28.09 53.64 -17.38
N VAL A 651 -26.80 53.86 -17.08
CA VAL A 651 -26.24 55.08 -16.41
C VAL A 651 -26.27 54.94 -14.89
N GLU A 652 -25.08 54.78 -14.30
CA GLU A 652 -24.54 55.51 -13.13
C GLU A 652 -23.31 54.72 -12.63
N GLU A 653 -22.10 55.04 -13.11
CA GLU A 653 -21.23 56.13 -12.63
C GLU A 653 -20.79 56.04 -11.15
N LYS A 654 -19.55 55.56 -11.03
CA LYS A 654 -18.39 56.28 -10.49
C LYS A 654 -18.14 56.29 -8.97
N LYS A 655 -16.93 55.74 -8.73
CA LYS A 655 -15.82 56.28 -7.92
C LYS A 655 -15.94 56.10 -6.42
N GLU A 656 -14.96 55.37 -5.87
CA GLU A 656 -13.93 56.09 -5.13
C GLU A 656 -12.62 55.32 -5.01
N SER A 657 -11.57 56.09 -4.77
CA SER A 657 -10.17 55.75 -4.95
C SER A 657 -9.38 56.20 -3.73
N LYS A 658 -8.31 55.44 -3.45
CA LYS A 658 -7.03 55.84 -2.82
C LYS A 658 -6.92 55.93 -1.28
N LYS A 659 -5.92 55.14 -0.83
CA LYS A 659 -4.74 55.46 0.02
C LYS A 659 -4.88 55.65 1.54
N LYS A 660 -4.20 54.70 2.22
CA LYS A 660 -3.26 54.80 3.36
C LYS A 660 -3.10 56.15 4.07
N GLU A 661 -3.20 56.11 5.40
CA GLU A 661 -2.28 56.75 6.34
C GLU A 661 -2.39 56.11 7.75
N LYS A 662 -1.26 56.04 8.48
CA LYS A 662 -1.18 55.78 9.94
C LYS A 662 -1.18 57.14 10.66
N PRO A 663 -1.56 57.21 11.95
CA PRO A 663 -0.53 57.50 12.98
C PRO A 663 -0.76 56.86 14.37
N ASP A 664 0.27 56.98 15.21
CA ASP A 664 0.37 56.60 16.64
C ASP A 664 -0.49 57.46 17.59
N GLY A 665 -0.77 56.96 18.81
CA GLY A 665 -1.20 57.80 19.94
C GLY A 665 -1.81 57.08 21.16
N LYS A 666 -1.04 57.02 22.25
CA LYS A 666 -1.29 56.62 23.66
C LYS A 666 -2.68 56.92 24.27
N ALA A 667 -3.12 56.06 25.21
CA ALA A 667 -3.60 56.44 26.56
C ALA A 667 -3.68 55.22 27.52
N ALA A 668 -3.55 55.49 28.82
CA ALA A 668 -3.25 54.59 29.94
C ALA A 668 -4.46 54.25 30.84
N ALA A 669 -4.21 53.32 31.79
CA ALA A 669 -4.90 52.98 33.07
C ALA A 669 -5.19 51.46 33.13
N ASP A 670 -4.98 50.66 34.19
CA ASP A 670 -4.34 50.80 35.51
C ASP A 670 -4.07 49.37 36.02
N ASP A 671 -2.99 49.23 36.79
CA ASP A 671 -2.52 48.11 37.66
C ASP A 671 -3.54 47.82 38.81
N PRO A 672 -3.39 46.85 39.77
CA PRO A 672 -2.28 45.93 40.06
C PRO A 672 -2.63 44.51 40.56
N PHE A 673 -1.56 43.77 40.90
CA PHE A 673 -1.45 42.53 41.71
C PHE A 673 -1.04 41.26 40.96
N ALA A 674 0.22 41.27 40.53
CA ALA A 674 1.08 40.10 40.65
C ALA A 674 2.05 40.36 41.81
N ASP A 675 1.88 39.66 42.94
CA ASP A 675 2.99 39.15 43.75
C ASP A 675 2.48 38.28 44.92
N GLU A 676 3.33 37.31 45.29
CA GLU A 676 3.27 36.44 46.47
C GLU A 676 2.22 35.31 46.53
N LEU A 677 2.69 34.06 46.33
CA LEU A 677 2.81 33.09 47.44
C LEU A 677 3.44 31.77 46.99
N VAL A 678 4.73 31.65 47.25
CA VAL A 678 5.39 30.38 47.56
C VAL A 678 5.02 30.01 49.00
N LYS A 679 4.28 28.90 49.19
CA LYS A 679 4.37 27.93 50.32
C LYS A 679 3.06 27.14 50.46
N GLY A 680 3.14 25.81 50.37
CA GLY A 680 1.99 24.95 50.68
C GLY A 680 2.24 23.48 50.35
N ARG A 681 3.00 22.80 51.20
CA ARG A 681 3.21 21.35 51.22
C ARG A 681 1.92 20.60 51.60
N ARG A 682 1.89 19.32 51.16
CA ARG A 682 1.35 18.10 51.80
C ARG A 682 -0.04 17.56 51.42
N ASP A 683 0.03 16.28 51.06
CA ASP A 683 -0.87 15.15 51.35
C ASP A 683 -2.32 15.21 50.83
N VAL A 684 -2.60 14.47 49.75
CA VAL A 684 -3.37 13.19 49.70
C VAL A 684 -3.09 12.48 48.37
#